data_AF-A0A3N6HYP3-F1
#
_entry.id   AF-A0A3N6HYP3-F1
#
_cell.length_a   1.000
_cell.length_b   1.000
_cell.length_c   1.000
_cell.angle_alpha   90.00
_cell.angle_beta   90.00
_cell.angle_gamma   90.00
#
_symmetry.space_group_name_H-M   'P 1'
#
loop_
_entity.id
_entity.type
_entity.pdbx_description
1 polymer ?
#
loop_
_entity_poly.entity_id
_entity_poly.type
_entity_poly.pdbx_seq_one_letter_code
_entity_poly.pdbx_strand_id
1 'polypeptide(L)'
;MSENPDHLANRALVPPLDSPAREEARRLSEALLTQDGRITDTPQGKTIAIVELARRLRTSTPALILASMGLVVGSDMDAHRGSSQHVLVPHHARYPSMGVDLRHVDELDSTDPRRWPTGAVRMDTPQAEALIRQVAVSELMGAWSYGSNNNVRVLALQQAAQEEFGITDALEWHLDPRTRAAVAIELDYNRDALRAFLRTQHDMTQEVLAARGITEVIGYRALSWPEGAEQPLWASADHIGTIVEARSRPLASWSADRQIVADWLEQRSGHGVIVAARQPAQTLLSLPSTGMGFFDQKEWVAMPGDHRVTLDGIVSHPAPAPGLTRTAAAAVSLGAPALQSNTGPGASPSSVTAAAAADRWQPPSFTGALDPADPLDAQIMRILAKEEDPTPWWPQDDSGYAMAQRDLDFLGITPIQLKWFVTGEAPLGMTPEHHAQFGAQILAALEHDGIDPADVDIRLKGSGSGFFSGLHKTLPREEELTGNLPALQRLHEWFQGDLHRPVRRPFDAMWKLGLDPEPSDFDLDINSTAIVWAAREHWRANHADRYPGDFMGGHGYLDKATLLSSLPALADWAHTWEDRLGRPLSLGAFESSGPFDNTQLGRALSSHFQETDWIIHNSARPEAWRTPRSRITPPEHERPGPAPRSRPSAAAARSRSTSVRKPAAGHKRPSPGTEQPSHLRRRPGPEQGRGPSK
;
A
#
# COMPACT_ATOMS: atom_id res chain seq x y z
N MET A 1 0.20 17.51 -54.93
CA MET A 1 0.26 16.06 -55.17
C MET A 1 -0.29 15.39 -53.93
N SER A 2 -1.54 14.92 -53.94
CA SER A 2 -2.09 14.14 -52.82
C SER A 2 -1.57 12.71 -52.96
N GLU A 3 -0.69 12.29 -52.05
CA GLU A 3 -0.32 10.87 -51.97
C GLU A 3 -1.58 10.05 -51.69
N ASN A 4 -1.72 8.93 -52.41
CA ASN A 4 -2.85 8.02 -52.27
C ASN A 4 -2.91 7.49 -50.82
N PRO A 5 -3.99 7.72 -50.05
CA PRO A 5 -4.09 7.29 -48.66
C PRO A 5 -3.86 5.77 -48.47
N ASP A 6 -4.17 4.96 -49.49
CA ASP A 6 -3.91 3.51 -49.47
C ASP A 6 -2.41 3.14 -49.50
N HIS A 7 -1.55 4.02 -50.04
CA HIS A 7 -0.10 3.78 -50.07
C HIS A 7 0.56 4.07 -48.71
N LEU A 8 -0.04 4.92 -47.87
CA LEU A 8 0.41 5.16 -46.50
C LEU A 8 0.00 4.02 -45.55
N ALA A 9 -1.12 3.35 -45.82
CA ALA A 9 -1.60 2.23 -45.01
C ALA A 9 -0.70 0.98 -45.08
N ASN A 10 0.08 0.82 -46.16
CA ASN A 10 0.95 -0.33 -46.44
C ASN A 10 2.46 -0.07 -46.26
N ARG A 11 2.87 1.11 -45.77
CA ARG A 11 4.25 1.27 -45.30
C ARG A 11 4.44 0.37 -44.08
N ALA A 12 5.46 -0.49 -44.13
CA ALA A 12 5.86 -1.28 -42.96
C ALA A 12 5.99 -0.34 -41.75
N LEU A 13 5.23 -0.60 -40.69
CA LEU A 13 5.23 0.21 -39.48
C LEU A 13 6.64 0.30 -38.87
N VAL A 14 7.41 -0.79 -39.03
CA VAL A 14 8.79 -0.93 -38.54
C VAL A 14 9.70 -1.31 -39.72
N PRO A 15 10.90 -0.72 -39.86
CA PRO A 15 11.86 -1.11 -40.90
C PRO A 15 12.31 -2.58 -40.75
N PRO A 16 12.80 -3.22 -41.82
CA PRO A 16 13.34 -4.58 -41.74
C PRO A 16 14.43 -4.72 -40.65
N LEU A 17 14.53 -5.92 -40.06
CA LEU A 17 15.41 -6.22 -38.92
C LEU A 17 16.85 -5.71 -39.12
N ASP A 18 17.44 -5.98 -40.28
CA ASP A 18 18.84 -5.64 -40.59
C ASP A 18 19.00 -4.28 -41.30
N SER A 19 17.95 -3.45 -41.32
CA SER A 19 18.01 -2.17 -42.05
C SER A 19 18.78 -1.10 -41.26
N PRO A 20 19.54 -0.22 -41.94
CA PRO A 20 20.23 0.90 -41.29
C PRO A 20 19.27 1.82 -40.51
N ALA A 21 18.04 1.98 -40.99
CA ALA A 21 17.00 2.77 -40.32
C ALA A 21 16.59 2.17 -38.96
N ARG A 22 16.57 0.84 -38.84
CA ARG A 22 16.26 0.17 -37.58
C ARG A 22 17.38 0.30 -36.57
N GLU A 23 18.62 0.20 -37.04
CA GLU A 23 19.82 0.41 -36.23
C GLU A 23 19.97 1.87 -35.77
N GLU A 24 19.60 2.84 -36.62
CA GLU A 24 19.50 4.25 -36.23
C GLU A 24 18.42 4.48 -35.18
N ALA A 25 17.22 3.92 -35.37
CA ALA A 25 16.14 4.01 -34.38
C ALA A 25 16.52 3.37 -33.04
N ARG A 26 17.21 2.22 -33.05
CA ARG A 26 17.75 1.59 -31.84
C ARG A 26 18.71 2.51 -31.10
N ARG A 27 19.67 3.10 -31.81
CA ARG A 27 20.63 4.06 -31.23
C ARG A 27 19.94 5.30 -30.66
N LEU A 28 18.92 5.83 -31.35
CA LEU A 28 18.12 6.95 -30.87
C LEU A 28 17.36 6.58 -29.58
N SER A 29 16.70 5.42 -29.56
CA SER A 29 15.99 4.90 -28.39
C SER A 29 16.94 4.65 -27.21
N GLU A 30 18.15 4.13 -27.44
CA GLU A 30 19.16 3.97 -26.38
C GLU A 30 19.68 5.31 -25.85
N ALA A 31 19.86 6.27 -26.75
CA ALA A 31 20.26 7.62 -26.37
C ALA A 31 19.18 8.31 -25.54
N LEU A 32 17.89 8.01 -25.70
CA LEU A 32 16.80 8.56 -24.87
C LEU A 32 16.88 8.11 -23.41
N LEU A 33 17.31 6.87 -23.22
CA LEU A 33 17.35 6.27 -21.91
C LEU A 33 18.50 6.87 -21.11
N THR A 34 19.63 7.17 -21.75
CA THR A 34 20.80 7.77 -21.09
C THR A 34 20.89 9.29 -21.31
N GLN A 35 21.45 10.04 -20.36
CA GLN A 35 21.73 11.46 -20.59
C GLN A 35 23.02 11.62 -21.42
N ASP A 36 22.97 11.31 -22.71
CA ASP A 36 24.11 11.30 -23.64
C ASP A 36 25.26 10.39 -23.15
N GLY A 37 24.92 9.24 -22.57
CA GLY A 37 25.88 8.32 -21.97
C GLY A 37 26.44 8.73 -20.61
N ARG A 38 25.97 9.83 -19.99
CA ARG A 38 26.42 10.26 -18.64
C ARG A 38 25.83 9.44 -17.50
N ILE A 39 24.67 8.82 -17.75
CA ILE A 39 24.02 7.91 -16.81
C ILE A 39 24.34 6.51 -17.30
N THR A 40 25.24 5.84 -16.58
CA THR A 40 25.73 4.50 -16.93
C THR A 40 25.27 3.43 -15.95
N ASP A 41 24.63 3.82 -14.84
CA ASP A 41 24.09 2.89 -13.84
C ASP A 41 22.63 3.22 -13.49
N THR A 42 21.84 2.17 -13.25
CA THR A 42 20.41 2.27 -12.96
C THR A 42 20.12 3.06 -11.67
N PRO A 43 20.82 2.84 -10.53
CA PRO A 43 20.56 3.59 -9.31
C PRO A 43 20.73 5.11 -9.45
N GLN A 44 21.76 5.56 -10.18
CA GLN A 44 22.00 6.97 -10.47
C GLN A 44 20.87 7.55 -11.32
N GLY A 45 20.49 6.86 -12.40
CA GLY A 45 19.41 7.29 -13.28
C GLY A 45 18.07 7.39 -12.55
N LYS A 46 17.72 6.37 -11.76
CA LYS A 46 16.52 6.38 -10.91
C LYS A 46 16.57 7.53 -9.91
N THR A 47 17.68 7.73 -9.22
CA THR A 47 17.82 8.83 -8.24
C THR A 47 17.57 10.19 -8.88
N ILE A 48 18.11 10.44 -10.07
CA ILE A 48 17.88 11.70 -10.81
C ILE A 48 16.40 11.87 -11.16
N ALA A 49 15.77 10.82 -11.72
CA ALA A 49 14.35 10.85 -12.07
C ALA A 49 13.46 11.09 -10.83
N ILE A 50 13.73 10.37 -9.74
CA ILE A 50 13.01 10.47 -8.47
C ILE A 50 13.09 11.88 -7.88
N VAL A 51 14.30 12.45 -7.80
CA VAL A 51 14.52 13.80 -7.27
C VAL A 51 13.73 14.84 -8.07
N GLU A 52 13.78 14.75 -9.40
CA GLU A 52 13.09 15.70 -10.27
C GLU A 52 11.56 15.53 -10.21
N LEU A 53 11.05 14.30 -10.19
CA LEU A 53 9.64 14.01 -10.00
C LEU A 53 9.11 14.53 -8.67
N ALA A 54 9.79 14.18 -7.56
CA ALA A 54 9.40 14.61 -6.21
C ALA A 54 9.33 16.13 -6.07
N ARG A 55 10.23 16.84 -6.78
CA ARG A 55 10.27 18.31 -6.84
C ARG A 55 9.12 18.90 -7.65
N ARG A 56 8.72 18.27 -8.76
CA ARG A 56 7.66 18.78 -9.64
C ARG A 56 6.25 18.40 -9.21
N LEU A 57 6.10 17.29 -8.49
CA LEU A 57 4.81 16.85 -7.98
C LEU A 57 4.19 17.91 -7.06
N ARG A 58 2.93 18.25 -7.34
CA ARG A 58 2.16 19.21 -6.53
C ARG A 58 1.37 18.54 -5.41
N THR A 59 1.30 17.21 -5.41
CA THR A 59 0.67 16.42 -4.35
C THR A 59 1.33 16.75 -3.01
N SER A 60 0.52 17.03 -1.99
CA SER A 60 1.01 17.24 -0.63
C SER A 60 1.76 16.01 -0.13
N THR A 61 2.77 16.19 0.71
CA THR A 61 3.56 15.07 1.25
C THR A 61 2.73 14.01 1.98
N PRO A 62 1.71 14.33 2.82
CA PRO A 62 0.88 13.29 3.45
C PRO A 62 0.14 12.42 2.42
N ALA A 63 -0.49 13.03 1.42
CA ALA A 63 -1.17 12.30 0.35
C ALA A 63 -0.20 11.46 -0.50
N LEU A 64 1.04 11.91 -0.68
CA LEU A 64 2.07 11.16 -1.39
C LEU A 64 2.56 9.96 -0.56
N ILE A 65 2.78 10.14 0.75
CA ILE A 65 3.11 9.05 1.69
C ILE A 65 2.05 7.97 1.63
N LEU A 66 0.77 8.36 1.77
CA LEU A 66 -0.36 7.43 1.73
C LEU A 66 -0.41 6.62 0.42
N ALA A 67 -0.24 7.29 -0.72
CA ALA A 67 -0.23 6.62 -2.02
C ALA A 67 0.96 5.66 -2.22
N SER A 68 2.04 5.85 -1.44
CA SER A 68 3.28 5.10 -1.56
C SER A 68 3.55 4.10 -0.43
N MET A 69 2.63 3.90 0.51
CA MET A 69 2.85 3.03 1.68
C MET A 69 3.30 1.63 1.26
N GLY A 70 4.41 1.13 1.76
CA GLY A 70 5.07 -0.02 1.17
C GLY A 70 6.26 -0.50 1.96
N LEU A 71 7.27 -1.00 1.23
CA LEU A 71 8.44 -1.60 1.88
C LEU A 71 9.21 -0.60 2.73
N VAL A 72 9.37 0.63 2.24
CA VAL A 72 10.12 1.68 2.93
C VAL A 72 9.21 2.73 3.57
N VAL A 73 8.14 3.14 2.89
CA VAL A 73 7.27 4.21 3.37
C VAL A 73 6.18 3.65 4.27
N GLY A 74 6.09 4.15 5.50
CA GLY A 74 5.02 3.83 6.44
C GLY A 74 4.43 5.08 7.11
N SER A 75 3.50 4.89 8.03
CA SER A 75 2.77 5.96 8.72
C SER A 75 3.64 6.83 9.61
N ASP A 76 4.73 6.28 10.18
CA ASP A 76 5.61 7.02 11.09
C ASP A 76 6.30 8.21 10.38
N MET A 77 6.52 8.11 9.07
CA MET A 77 7.10 9.21 8.29
C MET A 77 6.23 10.46 8.31
N ASP A 78 4.90 10.32 8.27
CA ASP A 78 4.00 11.47 8.35
C ASP A 78 3.81 11.92 9.80
N ALA A 79 3.59 10.97 10.70
CA ALA A 79 3.34 11.23 12.12
C ALA A 79 4.51 11.97 12.81
N HIS A 80 5.74 11.71 12.37
CA HIS A 80 6.94 12.37 12.92
C HIS A 80 7.52 13.46 12.02
N ARG A 81 6.82 13.87 10.96
CA ARG A 81 7.25 15.02 10.14
C ARG A 81 7.34 16.28 11.01
N GLY A 82 8.49 16.96 10.94
CA GLY A 82 8.75 18.13 11.79
C GLY A 82 9.27 17.78 13.19
N SER A 83 9.41 16.50 13.53
CA SER A 83 9.91 16.07 14.84
C SER A 83 11.42 16.30 14.96
N SER A 84 11.83 16.93 16.05
CA SER A 84 13.26 17.10 16.37
C SER A 84 13.91 15.83 16.93
N GLN A 85 13.09 14.85 17.33
CA GLN A 85 13.47 13.61 17.99
C GLN A 85 13.62 12.42 17.02
N HIS A 86 13.35 12.63 15.73
CA HIS A 86 13.44 11.57 14.73
C HIS A 86 14.35 11.97 13.58
N VAL A 87 14.98 10.97 12.98
CA VAL A 87 15.86 11.14 11.83
C VAL A 87 15.59 10.07 10.77
N LEU A 88 15.75 10.46 9.51
CA LEU A 88 15.78 9.54 8.38
C LEU A 88 17.22 9.11 8.16
N VAL A 89 17.45 7.80 8.17
CA VAL A 89 18.75 7.17 7.91
C VAL A 89 18.69 6.50 6.54
N PRO A 90 19.32 7.06 5.49
CA PRO A 90 19.30 6.44 4.18
C PRO A 90 20.00 5.09 4.17
N HIS A 91 19.40 4.11 3.48
CA HIS A 91 20.03 2.81 3.24
C HIS A 91 21.28 2.93 2.37
N HIS A 92 21.35 3.97 1.54
CA HIS A 92 22.50 4.24 0.67
C HIS A 92 22.86 5.74 0.66
N ALA A 93 24.05 6.08 1.16
CA ALA A 93 24.50 7.46 1.26
C ALA A 93 24.56 8.19 -0.10
N ARG A 94 24.89 7.48 -1.19
CA ARG A 94 24.95 8.07 -2.54
C ARG A 94 23.56 8.20 -3.20
N TYR A 95 22.61 7.36 -2.79
CA TYR A 95 21.29 7.23 -3.45
C TYR A 95 20.19 7.22 -2.38
N PRO A 96 20.03 8.32 -1.63
CA PRO A 96 19.21 8.32 -0.43
C PRO A 96 17.71 8.10 -0.72
N SER A 97 17.27 8.33 -1.95
CA SER A 97 15.92 8.03 -2.41
C SER A 97 15.61 6.53 -2.53
N MET A 98 16.63 5.66 -2.48
CA MET A 98 16.48 4.20 -2.64
C MET A 98 16.15 3.47 -1.32
N GLY A 99 15.75 4.22 -0.29
CA GLY A 99 15.32 3.65 0.97
C GLY A 99 15.85 4.41 2.17
N VAL A 100 15.05 4.52 3.21
CA VAL A 100 15.41 5.13 4.49
C VAL A 100 14.79 4.33 5.64
N ASP A 101 15.47 4.32 6.78
CA ASP A 101 14.84 3.96 8.06
C ASP A 101 14.51 5.25 8.82
N LEU A 102 13.35 5.31 9.45
CA LEU A 102 13.07 6.33 10.46
C LEU A 102 13.56 5.82 11.81
N ARG A 103 14.35 6.61 12.54
CA ARG A 103 14.90 6.25 13.85
C ARG A 103 14.65 7.34 14.86
N HIS A 104 14.40 6.97 16.11
CA HIS A 104 14.49 7.92 17.21
C HIS A 104 15.95 8.35 17.43
N VAL A 105 16.18 9.60 17.84
CA VAL A 105 17.54 10.13 18.06
C VAL A 105 18.30 9.34 19.13
N ASP A 106 17.59 8.82 20.14
CA ASP A 106 18.18 8.03 21.24
C ASP A 106 18.64 6.62 20.81
N GLU A 107 18.16 6.11 19.67
CA GLU A 107 18.67 4.87 19.08
C GLU A 107 20.04 5.07 18.42
N LEU A 108 20.42 6.33 18.16
CA LEU A 108 21.71 6.70 17.63
C LEU A 108 22.64 7.13 18.78
N ASP A 109 23.94 7.26 18.49
CA ASP A 109 24.86 7.88 19.45
C ASP A 109 24.46 9.36 19.64
N SER A 110 23.58 9.61 20.62
CA SER A 110 23.00 10.91 20.92
C SER A 110 24.06 11.88 21.48
N THR A 111 25.20 11.36 21.94
CA THR A 111 26.29 12.15 22.51
C THR A 111 27.21 12.76 21.45
N ASP A 112 27.26 12.19 20.24
CA ASP A 112 28.06 12.72 19.13
C ASP A 112 27.34 12.53 17.78
N PRO A 113 26.61 13.55 17.29
CA PRO A 113 25.94 13.52 15.98
C PRO A 113 26.88 13.24 14.79
N ARG A 114 28.20 13.37 14.96
CA ARG A 114 29.18 13.06 13.91
C ARG A 114 29.36 11.55 13.72
N ARG A 115 28.90 10.75 14.67
CA ARG A 115 28.88 9.28 14.61
C ARG A 115 27.59 8.74 14.02
N TRP A 116 26.62 9.60 13.73
CA TRP A 116 25.42 9.18 13.02
C TRP A 116 25.78 8.61 11.65
N PRO A 117 24.98 7.67 11.13
CA PRO A 117 25.18 7.16 9.78
C PRO A 117 25.29 8.29 8.76
N THR A 118 26.25 8.17 7.84
CA THR A 118 26.49 9.19 6.79
C THR A 118 25.20 9.47 6.02
N GLY A 119 24.78 10.74 6.01
CA GLY A 119 23.58 11.18 5.30
C GLY A 119 22.29 11.13 6.12
N ALA A 120 22.35 10.86 7.43
CA ALA A 120 21.20 10.99 8.32
C ALA A 120 20.61 12.42 8.27
N VAL A 121 19.29 12.52 8.16
CA VAL A 121 18.56 13.80 8.02
C VAL A 121 17.53 13.94 9.13
N ARG A 122 17.60 15.04 9.90
CA ARG A 122 16.63 15.29 10.98
C ARG A 122 15.25 15.65 10.43
N MET A 123 14.20 15.08 11.03
CA MET A 123 12.80 15.23 10.57
C MET A 123 12.24 16.65 10.72
N ASP A 124 12.87 17.51 11.52
CA ASP A 124 12.54 18.93 11.69
C ASP A 124 13.14 19.87 10.62
N THR A 125 13.67 19.32 9.51
CA THR A 125 14.35 20.09 8.47
C THR A 125 13.64 19.99 7.11
N PRO A 126 13.74 21.04 6.24
CA PRO A 126 13.24 20.96 4.86
C PRO A 126 13.87 19.84 4.02
N GLN A 127 15.08 19.41 4.38
CA GLN A 127 15.76 18.30 3.74
C GLN A 127 15.05 16.97 4.00
N ALA A 128 14.51 16.76 5.19
CA ALA A 128 13.72 15.55 5.49
C ALA A 128 12.45 15.52 4.65
N GLU A 129 11.73 16.64 4.56
CA GLU A 129 10.55 16.75 3.69
C GLU A 129 10.88 16.37 2.23
N ALA A 130 11.98 16.91 1.69
CA ALA A 130 12.41 16.58 0.34
C ALA A 130 12.78 15.08 0.20
N LEU A 131 13.44 14.50 1.20
CA LEU A 131 13.83 13.09 1.19
C LEU A 131 12.63 12.14 1.30
N ILE A 132 11.65 12.44 2.17
CA ILE A 132 10.40 11.67 2.28
C ILE A 132 9.69 11.62 0.92
N ARG A 133 9.55 12.77 0.26
CA ARG A 133 8.93 12.85 -1.06
C ARG A 133 9.69 12.03 -2.11
N GLN A 134 11.02 12.04 -2.06
CA GLN A 134 11.85 11.22 -2.94
C GLN A 134 11.62 9.73 -2.70
N VAL A 135 11.64 9.28 -1.44
CA VAL A 135 11.41 7.87 -1.10
C VAL A 135 10.00 7.44 -1.48
N ALA A 136 8.99 8.28 -1.28
CA ALA A 136 7.61 8.00 -1.70
C ALA A 136 7.46 7.86 -3.22
N VAL A 137 8.11 8.73 -4.01
CA VAL A 137 8.18 8.57 -5.47
C VAL A 137 8.91 7.28 -5.85
N SER A 138 10.00 6.96 -5.15
CA SER A 138 10.77 5.73 -5.36
C SER A 138 9.91 4.48 -5.15
N GLU A 139 9.11 4.44 -4.08
CA GLU A 139 8.16 3.35 -3.81
C GLU A 139 7.08 3.22 -4.90
N LEU A 140 6.48 4.33 -5.36
CA LEU A 140 5.53 4.30 -6.47
C LEU A 140 6.16 3.76 -7.77
N MET A 141 7.38 4.19 -8.08
CA MET A 141 8.15 3.65 -9.22
C MET A 141 8.54 2.18 -9.02
N GLY A 142 8.85 1.81 -7.77
CA GLY A 142 9.18 0.45 -7.35
C GLY A 142 8.02 -0.51 -7.56
N ALA A 143 6.81 -0.11 -7.17
CA ALA A 143 5.59 -0.90 -7.36
C ALA A 143 5.41 -1.35 -8.82
N TRP A 144 5.67 -0.46 -9.78
CA TRP A 144 5.67 -0.82 -11.21
C TRP A 144 6.82 -1.75 -11.60
N SER A 145 8.03 -1.45 -11.14
CA SER A 145 9.26 -2.17 -11.52
C SER A 145 9.21 -3.67 -11.20
N TYR A 146 8.43 -4.07 -10.19
CA TYR A 146 8.29 -5.48 -9.81
C TYR A 146 7.28 -6.26 -10.67
N GLY A 147 6.30 -5.58 -11.25
CA GLY A 147 5.32 -6.21 -12.12
C GLY A 147 4.20 -5.25 -12.49
N SER A 148 3.82 -5.25 -13.77
CA SER A 148 2.74 -4.40 -14.29
C SER A 148 1.32 -4.90 -13.95
N ASN A 149 1.18 -5.94 -13.10
CA ASN A 149 -0.11 -6.57 -12.76
C ASN A 149 -0.09 -7.57 -11.59
N ASN A 150 0.88 -7.47 -10.69
CA ASN A 150 1.03 -8.42 -9.60
C ASN A 150 0.50 -7.90 -8.26
N ASN A 151 0.05 -6.64 -8.20
CA ASN A 151 -0.47 -6.03 -6.98
C ASN A 151 -1.60 -5.03 -7.23
N VAL A 152 -2.34 -4.74 -6.16
CA VAL A 152 -3.52 -3.86 -6.18
C VAL A 152 -3.14 -2.44 -6.59
N ARG A 153 -2.02 -1.91 -6.10
CA ARG A 153 -1.55 -0.56 -6.41
C ARG A 153 -1.26 -0.34 -7.88
N VAL A 154 -0.62 -1.29 -8.55
CA VAL A 154 -0.32 -1.19 -9.99
C VAL A 154 -1.57 -1.30 -10.85
N LEU A 155 -2.55 -2.09 -10.42
CA LEU A 155 -3.86 -2.12 -11.07
C LEU A 155 -4.61 -0.79 -10.88
N ALA A 156 -4.57 -0.20 -9.68
CA ALA A 156 -5.08 1.14 -9.41
C ALA A 156 -4.35 2.21 -10.24
N LEU A 157 -3.03 2.14 -10.35
CA LEU A 157 -2.23 3.04 -11.18
C LEU A 157 -2.65 2.97 -12.66
N GLN A 158 -2.95 1.78 -13.19
CA GLN A 158 -3.45 1.62 -14.55
C GLN A 158 -4.84 2.21 -14.74
N GLN A 159 -5.76 2.00 -13.79
CA GLN A 159 -7.09 2.62 -13.84
C GLN A 159 -6.98 4.15 -13.74
N ALA A 160 -6.10 4.68 -12.88
CA ALA A 160 -5.80 6.10 -12.80
C ALA A 160 -5.24 6.66 -14.11
N ALA A 161 -4.43 5.89 -14.84
CA ALA A 161 -3.97 6.26 -16.17
C ALA A 161 -5.11 6.34 -17.19
N GLN A 162 -6.08 5.42 -17.14
CA GLN A 162 -7.27 5.51 -18.01
C GLN A 162 -8.06 6.79 -17.74
N GLU A 163 -8.30 7.11 -16.46
CA GLU A 163 -9.02 8.33 -16.07
C GLU A 163 -8.25 9.61 -16.43
N GLU A 164 -6.92 9.61 -16.24
CA GLU A 164 -6.09 10.79 -16.47
C GLU A 164 -5.94 11.13 -17.94
N PHE A 165 -5.73 10.12 -18.79
CA PHE A 165 -5.43 10.31 -20.21
C PHE A 165 -6.61 9.98 -21.14
N GLY A 166 -7.79 9.67 -20.59
CA GLY A 166 -8.98 9.35 -21.37
C GLY A 166 -8.85 8.09 -22.22
N ILE A 167 -8.18 7.06 -21.70
CA ILE A 167 -7.91 5.82 -22.44
C ILE A 167 -9.17 4.94 -22.44
N THR A 168 -9.89 4.91 -23.56
CA THR A 168 -11.13 4.13 -23.71
C THR A 168 -10.94 2.77 -24.37
N ASP A 169 -9.89 2.60 -25.18
CA ASP A 169 -9.62 1.37 -25.93
C ASP A 169 -8.45 0.56 -25.32
N ALA A 170 -8.53 0.29 -24.02
CA ALA A 170 -7.56 -0.59 -23.37
C ALA A 170 -8.13 -2.00 -23.21
N LEU A 171 -7.23 -2.98 -23.15
CA LEU A 171 -7.58 -4.34 -22.78
C LEU A 171 -8.04 -4.37 -21.31
N GLU A 172 -9.29 -4.80 -21.08
CA GLU A 172 -9.88 -4.87 -19.74
C GLU A 172 -9.27 -5.99 -18.87
N TRP A 173 -9.38 -5.79 -17.56
CA TRP A 173 -9.01 -6.77 -16.55
C TRP A 173 -10.20 -7.64 -16.14
N HIS A 174 -10.06 -8.95 -16.30
CA HIS A 174 -10.89 -9.89 -15.55
C HIS A 174 -10.32 -10.04 -14.14
N LEU A 175 -10.67 -9.10 -13.27
CA LEU A 175 -10.44 -9.19 -11.84
C LEU A 175 -11.57 -9.98 -11.19
N ASP A 176 -11.21 -10.87 -10.27
CA ASP A 176 -12.18 -11.42 -9.34
C ASP A 176 -12.80 -10.29 -8.48
N PRO A 177 -14.00 -10.50 -7.90
CA PRO A 177 -14.69 -9.45 -7.15
C PRO A 177 -13.89 -8.87 -5.99
N ARG A 178 -13.06 -9.69 -5.30
CA ARG A 178 -12.27 -9.25 -4.16
C ARG A 178 -11.14 -8.34 -4.59
N THR A 179 -10.37 -8.73 -5.61
CA THR A 179 -9.31 -7.89 -6.17
C THR A 179 -9.87 -6.58 -6.74
N ARG A 180 -11.02 -6.64 -7.43
CA ARG A 180 -11.70 -5.44 -7.94
C ARG A 180 -12.08 -4.48 -6.82
N ALA A 181 -12.63 -4.98 -5.72
CA ALA A 181 -12.97 -4.17 -4.55
C ALA A 181 -11.72 -3.53 -3.93
N ALA A 182 -10.62 -4.28 -3.81
CA ALA A 182 -9.35 -3.75 -3.31
C ALA A 182 -8.79 -2.64 -4.22
N VAL A 183 -8.85 -2.80 -5.54
CA VAL A 183 -8.43 -1.76 -6.51
C VAL A 183 -9.30 -0.51 -6.41
N ALA A 184 -10.62 -0.69 -6.26
CA ALA A 184 -11.54 0.44 -6.09
C ALA A 184 -11.24 1.22 -4.80
N ILE A 185 -10.93 0.52 -3.72
CA ILE A 185 -10.51 1.12 -2.45
C ILE A 185 -9.19 1.88 -2.64
N GLU A 186 -8.15 1.23 -3.18
CA GLU A 186 -6.85 1.87 -3.44
C GLU A 186 -6.99 3.14 -4.28
N LEU A 187 -7.85 3.12 -5.30
CA LEU A 187 -8.19 4.30 -6.08
C LEU A 187 -8.92 5.36 -5.25
N ASP A 188 -9.95 5.02 -4.50
CA ASP A 188 -10.67 5.98 -3.66
C ASP A 188 -9.72 6.73 -2.71
N TYR A 189 -8.76 6.00 -2.13
CA TYR A 189 -7.73 6.58 -1.28
C TYR A 189 -6.63 7.32 -2.05
N ASN A 190 -6.27 6.96 -3.28
CA ASN A 190 -5.03 7.48 -3.88
C ASN A 190 -5.21 8.15 -5.25
N ARG A 191 -6.44 8.26 -5.76
CA ARG A 191 -6.76 8.76 -7.12
C ARG A 191 -5.98 10.00 -7.52
N ASP A 192 -6.10 11.07 -6.74
CA ASP A 192 -5.49 12.36 -7.10
C ASP A 192 -3.96 12.31 -7.06
N ALA A 193 -3.39 11.59 -6.09
CA ALA A 193 -1.95 11.41 -5.98
C ALA A 193 -1.39 10.58 -7.14
N LEU A 194 -2.06 9.47 -7.50
CA LEU A 194 -1.68 8.59 -8.61
C LEU A 194 -1.80 9.31 -9.96
N ARG A 195 -2.89 10.07 -10.18
CA ARG A 195 -3.07 10.88 -11.40
C ARG A 195 -2.00 11.97 -11.52
N ALA A 196 -1.70 12.68 -10.44
CA ALA A 196 -0.64 13.68 -10.43
C ALA A 196 0.74 13.05 -10.69
N PHE A 197 1.01 11.86 -10.12
CA PHE A 197 2.21 11.08 -10.39
C PHE A 197 2.35 10.72 -11.87
N LEU A 198 1.29 10.21 -12.50
CA LEU A 198 1.28 9.86 -13.91
C LEU A 198 1.45 11.07 -14.83
N ARG A 199 0.68 12.15 -14.59
CA ARG A 199 0.76 13.38 -15.37
C ARG A 199 2.16 14.00 -15.33
N THR A 200 2.76 14.07 -14.14
CA THR A 200 4.09 14.69 -13.98
C THR A 200 5.17 13.93 -14.74
N GLN A 201 5.10 12.59 -14.75
CA GLN A 201 6.01 11.76 -15.56
C GLN A 201 5.82 11.97 -17.06
N HIS A 202 4.55 12.04 -17.50
CA HIS A 202 4.22 12.33 -18.90
C HIS A 202 4.78 13.69 -19.32
N ASP A 203 4.48 14.76 -18.57
CA ASP A 203 4.96 16.11 -18.84
C ASP A 203 6.50 16.15 -18.95
N MET A 204 7.20 15.53 -18.00
CA MET A 204 8.67 15.43 -18.01
C MET A 204 9.19 14.67 -19.23
N THR A 205 8.51 13.60 -19.61
CA THR A 205 8.86 12.80 -20.81
C THR A 205 8.69 13.62 -22.07
N GLN A 206 7.55 14.31 -22.21
CA GLN A 206 7.27 15.15 -23.37
C GLN A 206 8.28 16.29 -23.50
N GLU A 207 8.71 16.91 -22.40
CA GLU A 207 9.78 17.90 -22.41
C GLU A 207 11.11 17.33 -22.95
N VAL A 208 11.51 16.14 -22.49
CA VAL A 208 12.75 15.48 -22.94
C VAL A 208 12.69 15.11 -24.42
N LEU A 209 11.57 14.54 -24.88
CA LEU A 209 11.38 14.16 -26.28
C LEU A 209 11.37 15.40 -27.19
N ALA A 210 10.63 16.45 -26.81
CA ALA A 210 10.56 17.70 -27.56
C ALA A 210 11.92 18.41 -27.64
N ALA A 211 12.67 18.48 -26.54
CA ALA A 211 13.99 19.10 -26.51
C ALA A 211 15.01 18.41 -27.43
N ARG A 212 14.78 17.14 -27.76
CA ARG A 212 15.61 16.34 -28.67
C ARG A 212 15.05 16.24 -30.08
N GLY A 213 13.92 16.89 -30.36
CA GLY A 213 13.25 16.81 -31.66
C GLY A 213 12.73 15.42 -32.00
N ILE A 214 12.41 14.60 -30.99
CA ILE A 214 11.97 13.22 -31.18
C ILE A 214 10.44 13.18 -31.20
N THR A 215 9.89 12.75 -32.32
CA THR A 215 8.44 12.65 -32.54
C THR A 215 7.93 11.21 -32.46
N GLU A 216 8.82 10.22 -32.53
CA GLU A 216 8.49 8.80 -32.51
C GLU A 216 9.70 7.95 -32.09
N VAL A 217 9.43 6.74 -31.59
CA VAL A 217 10.42 5.72 -31.24
C VAL A 217 10.00 4.35 -31.75
N ILE A 218 10.95 3.44 -31.90
CA ILE A 218 10.66 2.02 -32.16
C ILE A 218 10.91 1.24 -30.88
N GLY A 219 9.87 0.57 -30.39
CA GLY A 219 9.90 -0.27 -29.20
C GLY A 219 9.60 -1.73 -29.49
N TYR A 220 10.06 -2.61 -28.61
CA TYR A 220 9.84 -4.05 -28.63
C TYR A 220 9.11 -4.49 -27.37
N ARG A 221 8.21 -5.48 -27.51
CA ARG A 221 7.47 -6.04 -26.38
C ARG A 221 7.26 -7.54 -26.55
N ALA A 222 7.38 -8.26 -25.45
CA ALA A 222 7.03 -9.66 -25.38
C ALA A 222 5.53 -9.81 -25.13
N LEU A 223 4.87 -10.69 -25.86
CA LEU A 223 3.54 -11.19 -25.55
C LEU A 223 3.66 -12.70 -25.35
N SER A 224 3.16 -13.20 -24.24
CA SER A 224 3.10 -14.64 -23.95
C SER A 224 1.69 -15.00 -23.48
N TRP A 225 1.36 -16.29 -23.57
CA TRP A 225 0.11 -16.85 -23.09
C TRP A 225 0.39 -17.99 -22.11
N PRO A 226 -0.58 -18.34 -21.23
CA PRO A 226 -0.42 -19.46 -20.31
C PRO A 226 -0.10 -20.76 -21.05
N GLU A 227 0.66 -21.63 -20.42
CA GLU A 227 0.92 -22.98 -20.94
C GLU A 227 -0.41 -23.73 -21.16
N GLY A 228 -0.57 -24.32 -22.35
CA GLY A 228 -1.80 -25.00 -22.75
C GLY A 228 -2.92 -24.08 -23.27
N ALA A 229 -2.77 -22.75 -23.20
CA ALA A 229 -3.70 -21.84 -23.87
C ALA A 229 -3.53 -21.92 -25.39
N GLU A 230 -4.63 -21.73 -26.12
CA GLU A 230 -4.61 -21.69 -27.58
C GLU A 230 -3.73 -20.54 -28.07
N GLN A 231 -2.75 -20.87 -28.91
CA GLN A 231 -1.88 -19.89 -29.54
C GLN A 231 -2.69 -19.07 -30.56
N PRO A 232 -2.59 -17.73 -30.56
CA PRO A 232 -3.26 -16.93 -31.58
C PRO A 232 -2.82 -17.33 -32.99
N LEU A 233 -3.75 -17.40 -33.95
CA LEU A 233 -3.46 -17.81 -35.33
C LEU A 233 -2.39 -16.93 -36.01
N TRP A 234 -2.36 -15.65 -35.65
CA TRP A 234 -1.38 -14.71 -36.18
C TRP A 234 0.02 -14.91 -35.58
N ALA A 235 0.16 -15.62 -34.47
CA ALA A 235 1.44 -15.87 -33.80
C ALA A 235 2.19 -17.05 -34.44
N SER A 236 2.32 -17.11 -35.78
CA SER A 236 3.03 -18.20 -36.49
C SER A 236 4.24 -17.68 -37.28
N ALA A 237 5.19 -18.58 -37.58
CA ALA A 237 6.43 -18.19 -38.26
C ALA A 237 6.18 -17.56 -39.64
N ASP A 238 5.14 -18.01 -40.32
CA ASP A 238 4.70 -17.48 -41.62
C ASP A 238 4.17 -16.04 -41.55
N HIS A 239 3.84 -15.55 -40.35
CA HIS A 239 3.34 -14.21 -40.10
C HIS A 239 4.44 -13.23 -39.62
N ILE A 240 5.71 -13.64 -39.50
CA ILE A 240 6.78 -12.71 -39.13
C ILE A 240 6.90 -11.61 -40.20
N GLY A 241 6.96 -10.35 -39.76
CA GLY A 241 6.96 -9.16 -40.59
C GLY A 241 5.56 -8.64 -40.94
N THR A 242 4.49 -9.38 -40.62
CA THR A 242 3.11 -8.91 -40.83
C THR A 242 2.67 -7.93 -39.75
N ILE A 243 1.69 -7.09 -40.10
CA ILE A 243 1.02 -6.21 -39.15
C ILE A 243 -0.13 -6.98 -38.51
N VAL A 244 -0.15 -7.02 -37.17
CA VAL A 244 -1.19 -7.64 -36.37
C VAL A 244 -1.78 -6.61 -35.41
N GLU A 245 -3.00 -6.88 -34.96
CA GLU A 245 -3.62 -6.10 -33.89
C GLU A 245 -3.24 -6.71 -32.53
N ALA A 246 -2.55 -5.93 -31.71
CA ALA A 246 -2.17 -6.32 -30.36
C ALA A 246 -2.65 -5.26 -29.37
N ARG A 247 -3.86 -5.43 -28.85
CA ARG A 247 -4.41 -4.55 -27.82
C ARG A 247 -3.53 -4.58 -26.58
N SER A 248 -3.29 -3.41 -26.01
CA SER A 248 -2.47 -3.24 -24.82
C SER A 248 -3.33 -2.85 -23.63
N ARG A 249 -2.78 -3.09 -22.43
CA ARG A 249 -3.31 -2.55 -21.19
C ARG A 249 -3.16 -1.02 -21.16
N PRO A 250 -3.80 -0.31 -20.20
CA PRO A 250 -3.68 1.14 -20.07
C PRO A 250 -2.24 1.63 -19.99
N LEU A 251 -1.35 0.82 -19.41
CA LEU A 251 0.09 1.05 -19.39
C LEU A 251 0.83 -0.20 -19.85
N ALA A 252 1.87 -0.01 -20.65
CA ALA A 252 2.64 -1.09 -21.24
C ALA A 252 4.15 -0.78 -21.22
N SER A 253 4.94 -1.67 -20.62
CA SER A 253 6.40 -1.71 -20.78
C SER A 253 6.83 -2.07 -22.20
N TRP A 254 7.79 -1.33 -22.73
CA TRP A 254 8.45 -1.55 -24.02
C TRP A 254 9.95 -1.41 -23.84
N SER A 255 10.75 -2.18 -24.58
CA SER A 255 12.21 -2.06 -24.59
C SER A 255 12.69 -1.38 -25.88
N ALA A 256 13.78 -0.63 -25.79
CA ALA A 256 14.55 -0.17 -26.96
C ALA A 256 15.28 -1.32 -27.68
N ASP A 257 15.46 -2.44 -27.00
CA ASP A 257 16.35 -3.52 -27.43
C ASP A 257 15.60 -4.84 -27.55
N ARG A 258 15.59 -5.35 -28.78
CA ARG A 258 14.96 -6.61 -29.12
C ARG A 258 15.54 -7.79 -28.34
N GLN A 259 16.86 -7.80 -28.09
CA GLN A 259 17.52 -8.92 -27.46
C GLN A 259 17.05 -9.09 -26.01
N ILE A 260 16.85 -7.97 -25.29
CA ILE A 260 16.33 -7.98 -23.92
C ILE A 260 14.95 -8.64 -23.87
N VAL A 261 14.10 -8.36 -24.87
CA VAL A 261 12.76 -8.97 -24.97
C VAL A 261 12.85 -10.47 -25.30
N ALA A 262 13.78 -10.86 -26.17
CA ALA A 262 14.04 -12.26 -26.49
C ALA A 262 14.51 -13.02 -25.25
N ASP A 263 15.58 -12.55 -24.59
CA ASP A 263 16.15 -13.14 -23.38
C ASP A 263 15.10 -13.31 -22.27
N TRP A 264 14.22 -12.31 -22.12
CA TRP A 264 13.11 -12.38 -21.17
C TRP A 264 12.11 -13.50 -21.48
N LEU A 265 11.79 -13.71 -22.77
CA LEU A 265 10.92 -14.82 -23.20
C LEU A 265 11.60 -16.17 -22.96
N GLU A 266 12.91 -16.29 -23.21
CA GLU A 266 13.67 -17.52 -22.97
C GLU A 266 13.66 -17.88 -21.47
N GLN A 267 13.90 -16.90 -20.61
CA GLN A 267 13.91 -17.08 -19.15
C GLN A 267 12.55 -17.49 -18.56
N ARG A 268 11.44 -17.11 -19.20
CA ARG A 268 10.09 -17.49 -18.74
C ARG A 268 9.62 -18.85 -19.26
N SER A 269 10.41 -19.48 -20.12
CA SER A 269 10.22 -20.87 -20.57
C SER A 269 8.81 -21.16 -21.12
N GLY A 270 8.24 -20.20 -21.84
CA GLY A 270 6.91 -20.30 -22.44
C GLY A 270 6.92 -19.94 -23.93
N HIS A 271 5.83 -20.28 -24.62
CA HIS A 271 5.59 -19.79 -25.97
C HIS A 271 5.26 -18.30 -25.92
N GLY A 272 5.90 -17.53 -26.78
CA GLY A 272 5.60 -16.12 -26.92
C GLY A 272 6.07 -15.54 -28.23
N VAL A 273 5.70 -14.29 -28.43
CA VAL A 273 6.06 -13.51 -29.60
C VAL A 273 6.72 -12.21 -29.18
N ILE A 274 7.60 -11.73 -30.03
CA ILE A 274 8.16 -10.38 -29.97
C ILE A 274 7.37 -9.54 -30.96
N VAL A 275 6.77 -8.46 -30.49
CA VAL A 275 6.14 -7.46 -31.34
C VAL A 275 6.95 -6.18 -31.33
N ALA A 276 6.99 -5.50 -32.47
CA ALA A 276 7.63 -4.21 -32.63
C ALA A 276 6.60 -3.14 -33.02
N ALA A 277 6.71 -1.95 -32.45
CA ALA A 277 5.81 -0.84 -32.74
C ALA A 277 6.59 0.46 -32.94
N ARG A 278 6.14 1.27 -33.90
CA ARG A 278 6.52 2.67 -34.03
C ARG A 278 5.56 3.49 -33.20
N GLN A 279 6.03 4.02 -32.08
CA GLN A 279 5.21 4.71 -31.09
C GLN A 279 5.40 6.22 -31.21
N PRO A 280 4.33 7.00 -31.41
CA PRO A 280 4.40 8.46 -31.33
C PRO A 280 4.90 8.93 -29.96
N ALA A 281 5.70 9.99 -29.92
CA ALA A 281 6.24 10.56 -28.67
C ALA A 281 5.14 10.85 -27.62
N GLN A 282 3.98 11.32 -28.07
CA GLN A 282 2.83 11.63 -27.21
C GLN A 282 2.25 10.42 -26.45
N THR A 283 2.47 9.19 -26.95
CA THR A 283 2.01 7.96 -26.28
C THR A 283 3.01 7.45 -25.23
N LEU A 284 4.24 7.98 -25.20
CA LEU A 284 5.22 7.61 -24.17
C LEU A 284 4.85 8.28 -22.85
N LEU A 285 4.58 7.48 -21.83
CA LEU A 285 4.29 7.97 -20.49
C LEU A 285 5.57 8.36 -19.77
N SER A 286 6.57 7.47 -19.74
CA SER A 286 7.77 7.66 -18.95
C SER A 286 8.98 6.95 -19.52
N LEU A 287 10.14 7.60 -19.44
CA LEU A 287 11.47 7.01 -19.62
C LEU A 287 12.08 6.73 -18.25
N PRO A 288 13.13 5.89 -18.12
CA PRO A 288 13.82 5.67 -16.85
C PRO A 288 14.41 6.95 -16.24
N SER A 289 14.70 7.96 -17.07
CA SER A 289 15.20 9.27 -16.66
C SER A 289 14.11 10.26 -16.21
N THR A 290 12.83 9.91 -16.41
CA THR A 290 11.67 10.78 -16.14
C THR A 290 10.57 10.10 -15.32
N GLY A 291 10.69 8.81 -15.02
CA GLY A 291 9.73 8.06 -14.22
C GLY A 291 9.88 6.56 -14.37
N MET A 292 8.74 5.86 -14.41
CA MET A 292 8.69 4.40 -14.52
C MET A 292 9.45 3.91 -15.76
N GLY A 293 10.20 2.83 -15.56
CA GLY A 293 11.10 2.23 -16.53
C GLY A 293 12.37 1.72 -15.85
N PHE A 294 13.16 0.97 -16.59
CA PHE A 294 14.36 0.31 -16.07
C PHE A 294 15.50 0.39 -17.10
N PHE A 295 16.60 1.03 -16.69
CA PHE A 295 17.75 1.29 -17.55
C PHE A 295 18.38 0.01 -18.09
N ASP A 296 18.59 -1.01 -17.26
CA ASP A 296 19.22 -2.27 -17.67
C ASP A 296 18.36 -3.09 -18.65
N GLN A 297 17.03 -2.90 -18.62
CA GLN A 297 16.10 -3.47 -19.60
C GLN A 297 15.84 -2.55 -20.79
N LYS A 298 16.47 -1.37 -20.80
CA LYS A 298 16.20 -0.30 -21.75
C LYS A 298 14.69 -0.01 -21.91
N GLU A 299 13.99 -0.05 -20.78
CA GLU A 299 12.54 -0.07 -20.70
C GLU A 299 11.97 1.34 -20.61
N TRP A 300 10.90 1.62 -21.35
CA TRP A 300 9.99 2.75 -21.10
C TRP A 300 8.55 2.26 -20.93
N VAL A 301 7.69 3.11 -20.38
CA VAL A 301 6.26 2.85 -20.26
C VAL A 301 5.50 3.70 -21.28
N ALA A 302 4.57 3.09 -21.99
CA ALA A 302 3.70 3.75 -22.96
C ALA A 302 2.22 3.48 -22.69
N MET A 303 1.39 4.44 -23.08
CA MET A 303 -0.06 4.30 -23.20
C MET A 303 -0.40 3.56 -24.51
N PRO A 304 -1.62 3.02 -24.65
CA PRO A 304 -2.09 2.44 -25.89
C PRO A 304 -1.97 3.40 -27.08
N GLY A 305 -1.50 2.86 -28.21
CA GLY A 305 -1.53 3.53 -29.52
C GLY A 305 -2.69 3.01 -30.39
N ASP A 306 -2.48 2.94 -31.70
CA ASP A 306 -3.46 2.39 -32.67
C ASP A 306 -3.55 0.85 -32.67
N HIS A 307 -2.89 0.19 -31.70
CA HIS A 307 -2.78 -1.26 -31.53
C HIS A 307 -2.14 -2.03 -32.69
N ARG A 308 -1.65 -1.35 -33.73
CA ARG A 308 -1.01 -2.00 -34.87
C ARG A 308 0.46 -2.24 -34.57
N VAL A 309 0.86 -3.49 -34.56
CA VAL A 309 2.25 -3.89 -34.29
C VAL A 309 2.75 -4.82 -35.39
N THR A 310 4.06 -4.84 -35.61
CA THR A 310 4.70 -5.83 -36.48
C THR A 310 5.08 -7.06 -35.66
N LEU A 311 4.66 -8.25 -36.08
CA LEU A 311 5.16 -9.50 -35.50
C LEU A 311 6.64 -9.66 -35.88
N ASP A 312 7.53 -9.52 -34.91
CA ASP A 312 8.97 -9.38 -35.13
C ASP A 312 9.77 -10.66 -34.84
N GLY A 313 9.18 -11.59 -34.08
CA GLY A 313 9.79 -12.87 -33.79
C GLY A 313 8.89 -13.78 -32.99
N ILE A 314 9.21 -15.06 -33.00
CA ILE A 314 8.56 -16.09 -32.17
C ILE A 314 9.65 -16.77 -31.37
N VAL A 315 9.40 -16.92 -30.07
CA VAL A 315 10.26 -17.65 -29.16
C VAL A 315 9.48 -18.85 -28.67
N SER A 316 9.93 -20.04 -29.08
CA SER A 316 9.36 -21.32 -28.67
C SER A 316 10.46 -22.13 -28.03
N HIS A 317 10.44 -22.22 -26.70
CA HIS A 317 11.26 -23.18 -25.98
C HIS A 317 10.41 -24.39 -25.60
N PRO A 318 10.97 -25.62 -25.66
CA PRO A 318 10.34 -26.75 -25.02
C PRO A 318 10.14 -26.41 -23.54
N ALA A 319 8.96 -26.75 -23.01
CA ALA A 319 8.65 -26.52 -21.61
C ALA A 319 9.82 -27.05 -20.74
N PRO A 320 10.26 -26.28 -19.73
CA PRO A 320 11.33 -26.73 -18.86
C PRO A 320 10.91 -28.02 -18.19
N ALA A 321 11.86 -28.90 -17.88
CA ALA A 321 11.55 -30.12 -17.14
C ALA A 321 10.77 -29.76 -15.86
N PRO A 322 9.68 -30.49 -15.53
CA PRO A 322 8.88 -30.20 -14.35
C PRO A 322 9.77 -30.15 -13.11
N GLY A 323 9.81 -29.00 -12.43
CA GLY A 323 10.66 -28.77 -11.25
C GLY A 323 11.57 -27.53 -11.33
N LEU A 324 11.70 -26.86 -12.48
CA LEU A 324 12.37 -25.57 -12.55
C LEU A 324 11.47 -24.45 -11.99
N THR A 325 12.00 -23.72 -11.00
CA THR A 325 11.32 -22.61 -10.34
C THR A 325 11.00 -21.51 -11.35
N ARG A 326 9.70 -21.31 -11.66
CA ARG A 326 9.26 -20.16 -12.47
C ARG A 326 9.61 -18.86 -11.75
N THR A 327 9.92 -17.81 -12.51
CA THR A 327 10.11 -16.48 -11.93
C THR A 327 8.81 -16.00 -11.25
N ALA A 328 8.89 -15.40 -10.06
CA ALA A 328 7.70 -15.00 -9.29
C ALA A 328 6.78 -14.03 -10.06
N ALA A 329 7.36 -13.16 -10.89
CA ALA A 329 6.62 -12.26 -11.79
C ALA A 329 5.84 -12.99 -12.91
N ALA A 330 6.04 -14.30 -13.09
CA ALA A 330 5.22 -15.18 -13.92
C ALA A 330 4.26 -16.06 -13.11
N ALA A 331 4.44 -16.16 -11.79
CA ALA A 331 3.63 -17.01 -10.90
C ALA A 331 2.43 -16.26 -10.28
N VAL A 332 2.53 -14.94 -10.11
CA VAL A 332 1.44 -14.11 -9.58
C VAL A 332 0.91 -13.21 -10.69
N SER A 333 -0.22 -13.60 -11.27
CA SER A 333 -1.02 -12.72 -12.14
C SER A 333 -2.34 -12.44 -11.44
N LEU A 334 -2.53 -11.21 -10.96
CA LEU A 334 -3.83 -10.77 -10.49
C LEU A 334 -4.67 -10.40 -11.71
N GLY A 335 -5.67 -11.23 -11.97
CA GLY A 335 -6.52 -11.15 -13.15
C GLY A 335 -5.87 -11.68 -14.42
N ALA A 336 -6.74 -12.12 -15.34
CA ALA A 336 -6.36 -12.51 -16.70
C ALA A 336 -6.79 -11.39 -17.67
N PRO A 337 -6.06 -11.20 -18.80
CA PRO A 337 -6.54 -10.33 -19.85
C PRO A 337 -7.87 -10.86 -20.42
N ALA A 338 -8.82 -9.96 -20.68
CA ALA A 338 -10.08 -10.27 -21.32
C ALA A 338 -9.92 -10.57 -22.81
N LEU A 339 -9.29 -11.70 -23.13
CA LEU A 339 -9.28 -12.22 -24.49
C LEU A 339 -10.66 -12.83 -24.76
N GLN A 340 -11.32 -12.37 -25.84
CA GLN A 340 -12.61 -12.92 -26.31
C GLN A 340 -12.44 -14.40 -26.64
N SER A 341 -12.60 -15.26 -25.64
CA SER A 341 -12.77 -16.68 -25.84
C SER A 341 -14.27 -16.92 -26.02
N ASN A 342 -14.66 -17.48 -27.16
CA ASN A 342 -16.03 -17.92 -27.47
C ASN A 342 -16.46 -19.14 -26.63
N THR A 343 -15.83 -19.37 -25.49
CA THR A 343 -16.19 -20.44 -24.57
C THR A 343 -17.41 -19.99 -23.76
N GLY A 344 -18.51 -20.72 -23.90
CA GLY A 344 -19.73 -20.50 -23.14
C GLY A 344 -19.48 -20.43 -21.63
N PRO A 345 -20.46 -19.95 -20.83
CA PRO A 345 -20.29 -19.60 -19.41
C PRO A 345 -19.52 -20.69 -18.67
N GLY A 346 -18.23 -20.42 -18.44
CA GLY A 346 -17.32 -21.36 -17.81
C GLY A 346 -17.83 -21.67 -16.42
N ALA A 347 -17.87 -22.97 -16.11
CA ALA A 347 -18.23 -23.46 -14.78
C ALA A 347 -17.45 -22.67 -13.73
N SER A 348 -18.17 -21.97 -12.86
CA SER A 348 -17.58 -21.23 -11.74
C SER A 348 -16.64 -22.18 -10.99
N PRO A 349 -15.40 -21.75 -10.70
CA PRO A 349 -14.46 -22.58 -9.96
C PRO A 349 -15.15 -23.08 -8.70
N SER A 350 -15.12 -24.40 -8.56
CA SER A 350 -15.88 -25.19 -7.61
C SER A 350 -16.00 -24.47 -6.27
N SER A 351 -17.25 -24.23 -5.87
CA SER A 351 -17.63 -23.99 -4.49
C SER A 351 -17.08 -25.15 -3.65
N VAL A 352 -15.84 -25.03 -3.17
CA VAL A 352 -15.39 -25.77 -2.00
C VAL A 352 -16.47 -25.50 -0.97
N THR A 353 -17.19 -26.56 -0.62
CA THR A 353 -18.55 -26.51 -0.12
C THR A 353 -18.65 -25.54 1.04
N ALA A 354 -19.43 -24.46 0.89
CA ALA A 354 -19.73 -23.52 1.98
C ALA A 354 -20.21 -24.25 3.25
N ALA A 355 -20.80 -25.44 3.10
CA ALA A 355 -21.15 -26.34 4.19
C ALA A 355 -19.95 -26.79 5.07
N ALA A 356 -18.79 -27.10 4.47
CA ALA A 356 -17.60 -27.50 5.23
C ALA A 356 -16.95 -26.34 5.99
N ALA A 357 -17.08 -25.10 5.48
CA ALA A 357 -16.65 -23.90 6.19
C ALA A 357 -17.60 -23.56 7.36
N ALA A 358 -18.90 -23.80 7.19
CA ALA A 358 -19.90 -23.52 8.23
C ALA A 358 -19.72 -24.38 9.49
N ASP A 359 -19.26 -25.63 9.36
CA ASP A 359 -19.05 -26.52 10.52
C ASP A 359 -17.82 -26.12 11.37
N ARG A 360 -16.87 -25.36 10.79
CA ARG A 360 -15.65 -24.92 11.50
C ARG A 360 -15.96 -23.86 12.56
N TRP A 361 -16.91 -22.96 12.28
CA TRP A 361 -17.12 -21.77 13.08
C TRP A 361 -18.25 -21.99 14.09
N GLN A 362 -17.87 -22.31 15.33
CA GLN A 362 -18.78 -22.46 16.46
C GLN A 362 -18.46 -21.44 17.54
N PRO A 363 -19.00 -20.20 17.44
CA PRO A 363 -18.81 -19.20 18.47
C PRO A 363 -19.24 -19.71 19.85
N PRO A 364 -18.53 -19.33 20.93
CA PRO A 364 -18.85 -19.80 22.26
C PRO A 364 -20.26 -19.40 22.68
N SER A 365 -20.97 -20.30 23.37
CA SER A 365 -22.24 -19.96 24.01
C SER A 365 -21.97 -19.28 25.35
N PHE A 366 -22.65 -18.17 25.60
CA PHE A 366 -22.51 -17.41 26.84
C PHE A 366 -23.66 -17.72 27.78
N THR A 367 -23.33 -18.12 29.01
CA THR A 367 -24.30 -18.36 30.09
C THR A 367 -24.12 -17.30 31.17
N GLY A 368 -25.22 -16.70 31.60
CA GLY A 368 -25.23 -15.62 32.58
C GLY A 368 -26.54 -14.87 32.55
N ALA A 369 -26.91 -14.29 33.68
CA ALA A 369 -28.09 -13.44 33.81
C ALA A 369 -27.68 -12.10 34.41
N LEU A 370 -28.36 -11.04 34.01
CA LEU A 370 -28.27 -9.75 34.68
C LEU A 370 -28.87 -9.87 36.09
N ASP A 371 -28.26 -9.21 37.07
CA ASP A 371 -28.74 -9.16 38.45
C ASP A 371 -29.67 -7.93 38.61
N PRO A 372 -30.99 -8.09 38.78
CA PRO A 372 -31.90 -6.95 38.92
C PRO A 372 -31.63 -6.10 40.18
N ALA A 373 -30.83 -6.59 41.14
CA ALA A 373 -30.38 -5.80 42.28
C ALA A 373 -29.23 -4.84 41.93
N ASP A 374 -28.48 -5.11 40.85
CA ASP A 374 -27.47 -4.19 40.34
C ASP A 374 -28.14 -3.05 39.55
N PRO A 375 -27.88 -1.76 39.89
CA PRO A 375 -28.58 -0.64 39.27
C PRO A 375 -28.38 -0.54 37.75
N LEU A 376 -27.20 -0.91 37.24
CA LEU A 376 -26.92 -0.89 35.81
C LEU A 376 -27.66 -2.02 35.11
N ASP A 377 -27.64 -3.22 35.67
CA ASP A 377 -28.37 -4.37 35.14
C ASP A 377 -29.87 -4.11 35.08
N ALA A 378 -30.45 -3.53 36.14
CA ALA A 378 -31.84 -3.10 36.15
C ALA A 378 -32.13 -2.05 35.08
N GLN A 379 -31.19 -1.12 34.83
CA GLN A 379 -31.32 -0.11 33.76
C GLN A 379 -31.27 -0.75 32.36
N ILE A 380 -30.32 -1.65 32.11
CA ILE A 380 -30.22 -2.42 30.86
C ILE A 380 -31.54 -3.16 30.61
N MET A 381 -32.09 -3.83 31.63
CA MET A 381 -33.39 -4.52 31.51
C MET A 381 -34.53 -3.57 31.13
N ARG A 382 -34.62 -2.38 31.76
CA ARG A 382 -35.67 -1.39 31.44
C ARG A 382 -35.53 -0.82 30.04
N ILE A 383 -34.32 -0.52 29.58
CA ILE A 383 -34.07 -0.07 28.20
C ILE A 383 -34.52 -1.15 27.20
N LEU A 384 -34.16 -2.41 27.43
CA LEU A 384 -34.56 -3.53 26.56
C LEU A 384 -36.08 -3.77 26.55
N ALA A 385 -36.74 -3.55 27.68
CA ALA A 385 -38.19 -3.59 27.82
C ALA A 385 -38.91 -2.35 27.24
N LYS A 386 -38.16 -1.35 26.76
CA LYS A 386 -38.67 -0.04 26.30
C LYS A 386 -39.41 0.74 27.40
N GLU A 387 -39.04 0.52 28.67
CA GLU A 387 -39.54 1.25 29.83
C GLU A 387 -38.70 2.51 30.12
N GLU A 388 -37.49 2.57 29.58
CA GLU A 388 -36.54 3.68 29.70
C GLU A 388 -35.91 3.98 28.33
N ASP A 389 -35.68 5.26 28.02
CA ASP A 389 -35.03 5.65 26.77
C ASP A 389 -33.54 5.25 26.78
N PRO A 390 -32.97 4.88 25.62
CA PRO A 390 -31.55 4.58 25.49
C PRO A 390 -30.68 5.77 25.91
N THR A 391 -29.70 5.51 26.77
CA THR A 391 -28.69 6.49 27.20
C THR A 391 -27.58 6.66 26.16
N PRO A 392 -26.74 7.70 26.25
CA PRO A 392 -25.64 7.92 25.28
C PRO A 392 -24.58 6.80 25.23
N TRP A 393 -24.46 5.98 26.27
CA TRP A 393 -23.53 4.85 26.31
C TRP A 393 -24.13 3.57 25.69
N TRP A 394 -25.44 3.57 25.42
CA TRP A 394 -26.11 2.46 24.76
C TRP A 394 -25.63 2.36 23.30
N PRO A 395 -25.45 1.14 22.74
CA PRO A 395 -25.03 1.01 21.35
C PRO A 395 -26.03 1.67 20.38
N GLN A 396 -25.53 2.64 19.63
CA GLN A 396 -26.26 3.37 18.58
C GLN A 396 -25.41 3.49 17.32
N ASP A 397 -26.05 3.48 16.16
CA ASP A 397 -25.37 3.80 14.90
C ASP A 397 -25.44 5.31 14.57
N ASP A 398 -24.81 5.71 13.47
CA ASP A 398 -24.76 7.12 13.04
C ASP A 398 -26.11 7.68 12.54
N SER A 399 -27.14 6.84 12.42
CA SER A 399 -28.52 7.29 12.17
C SER A 399 -29.30 7.59 13.45
N GLY A 400 -28.72 7.29 14.62
CA GLY A 400 -29.38 7.36 15.93
C GLY A 400 -30.22 6.13 16.24
N TYR A 401 -30.14 5.05 15.45
CA TYR A 401 -30.82 3.80 15.77
C TYR A 401 -30.20 3.18 17.02
N ALA A 402 -31.01 3.00 18.07
CA ALA A 402 -30.59 2.33 19.29
C ALA A 402 -30.96 0.85 19.25
N MET A 403 -30.02 0.01 19.68
CA MET A 403 -30.20 -1.44 19.73
C MET A 403 -31.41 -1.84 20.59
N ALA A 404 -32.26 -2.72 20.05
CA ALA A 404 -33.44 -3.26 20.74
C ALA A 404 -33.27 -4.74 21.12
N GLN A 405 -34.12 -5.25 22.02
CA GLN A 405 -34.10 -6.66 22.43
C GLN A 405 -34.18 -7.64 21.24
N ARG A 406 -35.06 -7.38 20.26
CA ARG A 406 -35.21 -8.21 19.06
C ARG A 406 -33.90 -8.38 18.28
N ASP A 407 -33.06 -7.34 18.29
CA ASP A 407 -31.80 -7.35 17.56
C ASP A 407 -30.78 -8.22 18.30
N LEU A 408 -30.73 -8.12 19.63
CA LEU A 408 -29.91 -9.01 20.45
C LEU A 408 -30.32 -10.48 20.26
N ASP A 409 -31.63 -10.76 20.23
CA ASP A 409 -32.17 -12.09 20.01
C ASP A 409 -31.76 -12.65 18.64
N PHE A 410 -31.91 -11.87 17.57
CA PHE A 410 -31.52 -12.28 16.21
C PHE A 410 -30.01 -12.52 16.10
N LEU A 411 -29.21 -11.64 16.70
CA LEU A 411 -27.74 -11.73 16.67
C LEU A 411 -27.20 -12.81 17.61
N GLY A 412 -28.01 -13.33 18.54
CA GLY A 412 -27.57 -14.28 19.57
C GLY A 412 -26.66 -13.63 20.62
N ILE A 413 -26.83 -12.32 20.86
CA ILE A 413 -26.11 -11.57 21.89
C ILE A 413 -26.97 -11.58 23.16
N THR A 414 -26.40 -12.02 24.28
CA THR A 414 -27.15 -12.05 25.54
C THR A 414 -27.07 -10.69 26.26
N PRO A 415 -28.07 -10.32 27.10
CA PRO A 415 -28.00 -9.07 27.86
C PRO A 415 -26.75 -8.94 28.75
N ILE A 416 -26.23 -10.07 29.26
CA ILE A 416 -24.98 -10.07 30.04
C ILE A 416 -23.75 -9.76 29.18
N GLN A 417 -23.70 -10.22 27.91
CA GLN A 417 -22.64 -9.80 26.98
C GLN A 417 -22.72 -8.30 26.69
N LEU A 418 -23.94 -7.78 26.52
CA LEU A 418 -24.13 -6.35 26.34
C LEU A 418 -23.63 -5.55 27.55
N LYS A 419 -23.89 -6.03 28.78
CA LYS A 419 -23.31 -5.46 30.00
C LYS A 419 -21.79 -5.40 29.91
N TRP A 420 -21.13 -6.55 29.67
CA TRP A 420 -19.66 -6.61 29.58
C TRP A 420 -19.11 -5.65 28.52
N PHE A 421 -19.81 -5.51 27.39
CA PHE A 421 -19.44 -4.58 26.33
C PHE A 421 -19.53 -3.12 26.78
N VAL A 422 -20.66 -2.69 27.38
CA VAL A 422 -20.84 -1.29 27.79
C VAL A 422 -19.98 -0.92 29.00
N THR A 423 -19.70 -1.87 29.90
CA THR A 423 -18.80 -1.66 31.05
C THR A 423 -17.33 -1.71 30.65
N GLY A 424 -17.00 -2.19 29.45
CA GLY A 424 -15.63 -2.33 28.97
C GLY A 424 -14.91 -3.58 29.48
N GLU A 425 -15.63 -4.55 30.07
CA GLU A 425 -15.06 -5.80 30.61
C GLU A 425 -14.63 -6.75 29.50
N ALA A 426 -15.43 -6.89 28.44
CA ALA A 426 -15.11 -7.71 27.28
C ALA A 426 -15.78 -7.19 25.99
N PRO A 427 -15.12 -7.32 24.82
CA PRO A 427 -15.77 -7.06 23.54
C PRO A 427 -16.84 -8.14 23.24
N LEU A 428 -17.70 -7.87 22.26
CA LEU A 428 -18.72 -8.85 21.84
C LEU A 428 -18.06 -10.14 21.36
N GLY A 429 -18.60 -11.29 21.76
CA GLY A 429 -18.03 -12.59 21.40
C GLY A 429 -16.88 -13.08 22.30
N MET A 430 -16.60 -12.39 23.42
CA MET A 430 -15.69 -12.87 24.48
C MET A 430 -16.33 -12.78 25.87
N THR A 431 -15.91 -13.65 26.79
CA THR A 431 -16.11 -13.41 28.23
C THR A 431 -15.00 -12.50 28.76
N PRO A 432 -15.17 -11.87 29.94
CA PRO A 432 -14.08 -11.13 30.60
C PRO A 432 -12.82 -11.97 30.80
N GLU A 433 -12.96 -13.26 31.13
CA GLU A 433 -11.83 -14.19 31.29
C GLU A 433 -11.14 -14.48 29.95
N HIS A 434 -11.92 -14.69 28.88
CA HIS A 434 -11.35 -14.83 27.53
C HIS A 434 -10.59 -13.57 27.13
N HIS A 435 -11.18 -12.39 27.30
CA HIS A 435 -10.53 -11.12 26.95
C HIS A 435 -9.22 -10.91 27.75
N ALA A 436 -9.21 -11.23 29.05
CA ALA A 436 -7.99 -11.12 29.86
C ALA A 436 -6.89 -12.10 29.42
N GLN A 437 -7.25 -13.36 29.11
CA GLN A 437 -6.30 -14.35 28.59
C GLN A 437 -5.80 -13.99 27.19
N PHE A 438 -6.68 -13.45 26.35
CA PHE A 438 -6.38 -13.01 25.00
C PHE A 438 -5.28 -11.95 25.02
N GLY A 439 -5.47 -10.88 25.82
CA GLY A 439 -4.49 -9.81 25.99
C GLY A 439 -3.17 -10.27 26.59
N ALA A 440 -3.19 -11.14 27.60
CA ALA A 440 -1.96 -11.64 28.20
C ALA A 440 -1.16 -12.55 27.24
N GLN A 441 -1.84 -13.41 26.49
CA GLN A 441 -1.18 -14.38 25.61
C GLN A 441 -0.64 -13.75 24.33
N ILE A 442 -1.27 -12.70 23.77
CA ILE A 442 -0.71 -12.02 22.59
C ILE A 442 0.61 -11.33 22.93
N LEU A 443 0.72 -10.73 24.12
CA LEU A 443 1.99 -10.12 24.56
C LEU A 443 3.08 -11.16 24.77
N ALA A 444 2.75 -12.30 25.40
CA ALA A 444 3.69 -13.40 25.55
C ALA A 444 4.16 -13.97 24.20
N ALA A 445 3.28 -14.02 23.20
CA ALA A 445 3.64 -14.42 21.84
C ALA A 445 4.59 -13.41 21.18
N LEU A 446 4.29 -12.11 21.28
CA LEU A 446 5.15 -11.04 20.77
C LEU A 446 6.54 -11.04 21.45
N GLU A 447 6.60 -11.21 22.77
CA GLU A 447 7.86 -11.37 23.51
C GLU A 447 8.67 -12.58 23.01
N HIS A 448 8.00 -13.70 22.72
CA HIS A 448 8.65 -14.90 22.18
C HIS A 448 9.25 -14.65 20.78
N ASP A 449 8.58 -13.83 19.97
CA ASP A 449 9.08 -13.39 18.67
C ASP A 449 10.12 -12.24 18.78
N GLY A 450 10.51 -11.84 20.00
CA GLY A 450 11.55 -10.84 20.25
C GLY A 450 11.08 -9.38 20.21
N ILE A 451 9.77 -9.14 20.30
CA ILE A 451 9.17 -7.81 20.34
C ILE A 451 8.90 -7.42 21.80
N ASP A 452 9.47 -6.30 22.26
CA ASP A 452 9.23 -5.79 23.61
C ASP A 452 7.80 -5.22 23.72
N PRO A 453 6.96 -5.67 24.67
CA PRO A 453 5.64 -5.10 24.90
C PRO A 453 5.64 -3.58 25.09
N ALA A 454 6.71 -3.00 25.64
CA ALA A 454 6.83 -1.55 25.79
C ALA A 454 6.79 -0.78 24.45
N ASP A 455 7.07 -1.47 23.34
CA ASP A 455 7.07 -0.93 21.98
C ASP A 455 5.80 -1.28 21.18
N VAL A 456 4.73 -1.73 21.85
CA VAL A 456 3.49 -2.20 21.20
C VAL A 456 2.27 -1.43 21.70
N ASP A 457 1.40 -1.03 20.77
CA ASP A 457 0.00 -0.63 21.04
C ASP A 457 -0.93 -1.61 20.29
N ILE A 458 -1.82 -2.29 21.03
CA ILE A 458 -2.75 -3.29 20.50
C ILE A 458 -4.17 -2.80 20.75
N ARG A 459 -4.94 -2.70 19.66
CA ARG A 459 -6.33 -2.24 19.72
C ARG A 459 -7.24 -3.19 18.95
N LEU A 460 -8.44 -3.36 19.48
CA LEU A 460 -9.51 -4.07 18.79
C LEU A 460 -10.42 -3.06 18.07
N LYS A 461 -10.63 -3.31 16.77
CA LYS A 461 -11.43 -2.52 15.84
C LYS A 461 -12.63 -3.34 15.35
N GLY A 462 -13.37 -2.76 14.41
CA GLY A 462 -14.50 -3.40 13.76
C GLY A 462 -15.76 -3.45 14.64
N SER A 463 -16.76 -4.22 14.21
CA SER A 463 -18.03 -4.33 14.93
C SER A 463 -17.92 -5.07 16.27
N GLY A 464 -16.87 -5.87 16.48
CA GLY A 464 -16.63 -6.54 17.77
C GLY A 464 -16.32 -5.55 18.91
N SER A 465 -15.65 -4.44 18.60
CA SER A 465 -15.42 -3.33 19.55
C SER A 465 -16.40 -2.17 19.39
N GLY A 466 -16.99 -1.98 18.21
CA GLY A 466 -17.90 -0.87 17.91
C GLY A 466 -19.39 -1.17 18.09
N PHE A 467 -19.78 -2.44 18.28
CA PHE A 467 -21.13 -2.98 18.07
C PHE A 467 -21.57 -2.92 16.59
N PHE A 468 -21.47 -1.74 15.97
CA PHE A 468 -21.77 -1.50 14.57
C PHE A 468 -20.50 -1.37 13.73
N SER A 469 -20.60 -1.69 12.45
CA SER A 469 -19.54 -1.47 11.48
C SER A 469 -19.33 0.03 11.17
N GLY A 470 -18.15 0.38 10.67
CA GLY A 470 -17.85 1.76 10.26
C GLY A 470 -18.71 2.30 9.12
N LEU A 471 -18.59 3.61 8.86
CA LEU A 471 -19.43 4.40 7.95
C LEU A 471 -19.50 3.93 6.48
N HIS A 472 -18.64 3.00 6.06
CA HIS A 472 -18.61 2.44 4.70
C HIS A 472 -19.32 1.10 4.58
N LYS A 473 -19.75 0.50 5.69
CA LYS A 473 -20.44 -0.80 5.72
C LYS A 473 -21.90 -0.55 6.13
N THR A 474 -22.82 -0.72 5.19
CA THR A 474 -24.27 -0.58 5.42
C THR A 474 -24.95 -1.94 5.52
N LEU A 475 -25.97 -2.05 6.37
CA LEU A 475 -26.88 -3.20 6.37
C LEU A 475 -27.63 -3.24 5.03
N PRO A 476 -27.69 -4.40 4.35
CA PRO A 476 -28.36 -4.48 3.05
C PRO A 476 -29.86 -4.22 3.19
N ARG A 477 -30.43 -3.60 2.16
CA ARG A 477 -31.86 -3.38 2.01
C ARG A 477 -32.53 -4.56 1.31
N GLU A 478 -33.86 -4.60 1.37
CA GLU A 478 -34.63 -5.71 0.79
C GLU A 478 -34.43 -5.82 -0.72
N GLU A 479 -34.30 -4.68 -1.41
CA GLU A 479 -34.09 -4.61 -2.85
C GLU A 479 -32.72 -5.19 -3.25
N GLU A 480 -31.73 -5.13 -2.36
CA GLU A 480 -30.39 -5.69 -2.58
C GLU A 480 -30.35 -7.21 -2.35
N LEU A 481 -31.36 -7.78 -1.69
CA LEU A 481 -31.45 -9.19 -1.34
C LEU A 481 -32.41 -9.99 -2.22
N THR A 482 -32.99 -9.40 -3.27
CA THR A 482 -33.93 -10.12 -4.15
C THR A 482 -33.31 -11.33 -4.86
N GLY A 483 -31.97 -11.35 -5.00
CA GLY A 483 -31.21 -12.50 -5.51
C GLY A 483 -30.86 -13.57 -4.47
N ASN A 484 -31.13 -13.34 -3.18
CA ASN A 484 -30.86 -14.26 -2.08
C ASN A 484 -32.08 -14.35 -1.14
N LEU A 485 -33.09 -15.11 -1.58
CA LEU A 485 -34.37 -15.25 -0.87
C LEU A 485 -34.23 -15.72 0.59
N PRO A 486 -33.33 -16.67 0.95
CA PRO A 486 -33.11 -17.03 2.35
C PRO A 486 -32.64 -15.84 3.22
N ALA A 487 -31.71 -15.03 2.73
CA ALA A 487 -31.24 -13.85 3.46
C ALA A 487 -32.35 -12.80 3.62
N LEU A 488 -33.14 -12.57 2.57
CA LEU A 488 -34.30 -11.68 2.61
C LEU A 488 -35.34 -12.15 3.64
N GLN A 489 -35.65 -13.45 3.67
CA GLN A 489 -36.57 -14.03 4.65
C GLN A 489 -36.07 -13.80 6.09
N ARG A 490 -34.78 -14.07 6.36
CA ARG A 490 -34.19 -13.82 7.69
C ARG A 490 -34.22 -12.33 8.07
N LEU A 491 -34.02 -11.43 7.11
CA LEU A 491 -34.15 -9.99 7.34
C LEU A 491 -35.59 -9.60 7.72
N HIS A 492 -36.59 -10.17 7.04
CA HIS A 492 -38.01 -9.99 7.36
C HIS A 492 -38.38 -10.57 8.73
N GLU A 493 -37.85 -11.75 9.07
CA GLU A 493 -38.03 -12.37 10.39
C GLU A 493 -37.44 -11.50 11.51
N TRP A 494 -36.27 -10.91 11.28
CA TRP A 494 -35.62 -10.00 12.23
C TRP A 494 -36.46 -8.74 12.48
N PHE A 495 -36.82 -8.00 11.42
CA PHE A 495 -37.48 -6.70 11.60
C PHE A 495 -39.00 -6.75 11.64
N GLN A 496 -39.63 -7.84 11.21
CA GLN A 496 -41.09 -8.02 11.19
C GLN A 496 -41.84 -6.87 10.49
N GLY A 497 -41.24 -6.29 9.45
CA GLY A 497 -41.78 -5.14 8.71
C GLY A 497 -41.53 -3.77 9.36
N ASP A 498 -40.78 -3.70 10.46
CA ASP A 498 -40.35 -2.42 11.04
C ASP A 498 -39.33 -1.73 10.11
N LEU A 499 -39.68 -0.52 9.69
CA LEU A 499 -38.82 0.31 8.85
C LEU A 499 -37.74 1.03 9.67
N HIS A 500 -37.90 1.11 11.00
CA HIS A 500 -36.89 1.62 11.90
C HIS A 500 -35.86 0.51 12.19
N ARG A 501 -34.76 0.55 11.44
CA ARG A 501 -33.67 -0.43 11.47
C ARG A 501 -32.32 0.29 11.39
N PRO A 502 -31.21 -0.33 11.82
CA PRO A 502 -29.91 0.30 11.71
C PRO A 502 -29.49 0.46 10.25
N VAL A 503 -28.78 1.54 9.97
CA VAL A 503 -28.09 1.79 8.70
C VAL A 503 -26.78 1.02 8.65
N ARG A 504 -26.07 0.89 9.77
CA ARG A 504 -24.79 0.16 9.88
C ARG A 504 -25.00 -1.31 10.22
N ARG A 505 -24.06 -2.16 9.82
CA ARG A 505 -24.14 -3.60 10.09
C ARG A 505 -23.82 -3.84 11.57
N PRO A 506 -24.72 -4.41 12.36
CA PRO A 506 -24.36 -4.89 13.69
C PRO A 506 -23.38 -6.06 13.62
N PHE A 507 -22.67 -6.32 14.71
CA PHE A 507 -21.82 -7.50 14.89
C PHE A 507 -22.56 -8.80 14.55
N ASP A 508 -21.93 -9.68 13.78
CA ASP A 508 -22.46 -10.97 13.29
C ASP A 508 -23.69 -10.89 12.36
N ALA A 509 -24.22 -9.71 12.02
CA ALA A 509 -25.45 -9.58 11.23
C ALA A 509 -25.37 -10.23 9.85
N MET A 510 -24.26 -10.05 9.13
CA MET A 510 -24.09 -10.62 7.78
C MET A 510 -24.04 -12.15 7.80
N TRP A 511 -23.41 -12.72 8.83
CA TRP A 511 -23.36 -14.17 9.06
C TRP A 511 -24.75 -14.73 9.41
N LYS A 512 -25.47 -14.07 10.31
CA LYS A 512 -26.85 -14.47 10.68
C LYS A 512 -27.80 -14.41 9.48
N LEU A 513 -27.64 -13.41 8.62
CA LEU A 513 -28.37 -13.32 7.34
C LEU A 513 -27.94 -14.38 6.32
N GLY A 514 -26.80 -15.07 6.51
CA GLY A 514 -26.26 -16.04 5.56
C GLY A 514 -25.65 -15.40 4.32
N LEU A 515 -25.22 -14.15 4.44
CA LEU A 515 -24.54 -13.39 3.39
C LEU A 515 -23.03 -13.58 3.46
N ASP A 516 -22.49 -13.74 4.67
CA ASP A 516 -21.10 -14.09 4.90
C ASP A 516 -21.01 -15.54 5.42
N PRO A 517 -20.04 -16.35 4.93
CA PRO A 517 -19.89 -17.74 5.35
C PRO A 517 -19.28 -17.90 6.75
N GLU A 518 -18.74 -16.83 7.32
CA GLU A 518 -18.03 -16.81 8.60
C GLU A 518 -18.67 -15.76 9.53
N PRO A 519 -18.64 -15.95 10.85
CA PRO A 519 -18.99 -14.90 11.81
C PRO A 519 -18.07 -13.68 11.64
N SER A 520 -18.46 -12.54 12.20
CA SER A 520 -17.60 -11.35 12.22
C SER A 520 -16.28 -11.69 12.89
N ASP A 521 -15.20 -11.29 12.26
CA ASP A 521 -13.84 -11.42 12.76
C ASP A 521 -13.55 -10.44 13.90
N PHE A 522 -12.45 -10.69 14.60
CA PHE A 522 -11.83 -9.67 15.44
C PHE A 522 -10.70 -8.99 14.66
N ASP A 523 -10.92 -7.71 14.33
CA ASP A 523 -9.94 -6.84 13.70
C ASP A 523 -8.98 -6.29 14.75
N LEU A 524 -7.74 -6.78 14.76
CA LEU A 524 -6.68 -6.30 15.64
C LEU A 524 -5.72 -5.39 14.90
N ASP A 525 -5.56 -4.18 15.41
CA ASP A 525 -4.47 -3.29 15.03
C ASP A 525 -3.32 -3.48 16.04
N ILE A 526 -2.21 -4.05 15.57
CA ILE A 526 -0.96 -4.24 16.32
C ILE A 526 0.05 -3.22 15.81
N ASN A 527 0.42 -2.24 16.63
CA ASN A 527 1.19 -1.08 16.18
C ASN A 527 2.55 -1.11 16.85
N SER A 528 3.59 -1.38 16.06
CA SER A 528 4.97 -1.47 16.53
C SER A 528 5.95 -1.35 15.38
N THR A 529 6.83 -0.35 15.45
CA THR A 529 7.89 -0.17 14.46
C THR A 529 8.90 -1.33 14.50
N ALA A 530 9.09 -1.96 15.67
CA ALA A 530 9.92 -3.16 15.81
C ALA A 530 9.36 -4.35 15.00
N ILE A 531 8.04 -4.57 15.02
CA ILE A 531 7.38 -5.60 14.19
C ILE A 531 7.63 -5.32 12.70
N VAL A 532 7.45 -4.07 12.27
CA VAL A 532 7.66 -3.69 10.87
C VAL A 532 9.12 -3.90 10.44
N TRP A 533 10.10 -3.63 11.32
CA TRP A 533 11.50 -3.92 11.03
C TRP A 533 11.78 -5.41 10.95
N ALA A 534 11.28 -6.23 11.88
CA ALA A 534 11.41 -7.68 11.83
C ALA A 534 10.83 -8.24 10.52
N ALA A 535 9.66 -7.76 10.11
CA ALA A 535 9.04 -8.11 8.84
C ALA A 535 9.89 -7.68 7.63
N ARG A 536 10.45 -6.45 7.64
CA ARG A 536 11.35 -5.96 6.57
C ARG A 536 12.61 -6.81 6.46
N GLU A 537 13.24 -7.16 7.58
CA GLU A 537 14.42 -8.03 7.60
C GLU A 537 14.11 -9.44 7.09
N HIS A 538 13.03 -10.04 7.59
CA HIS A 538 12.55 -11.33 7.11
C HIS A 538 12.28 -11.29 5.61
N TRP A 539 11.61 -10.24 5.12
CA TRP A 539 11.32 -10.07 3.71
C TRP A 539 12.60 -9.98 2.87
N ARG A 540 13.57 -9.15 3.28
CA ARG A 540 14.87 -9.02 2.58
C ARG A 540 15.66 -10.33 2.56
N ALA A 541 15.62 -11.10 3.65
CA ALA A 541 16.33 -12.37 3.77
C ALA A 541 15.72 -13.47 2.88
N ASN A 542 14.40 -13.48 2.73
CA ASN A 542 13.68 -14.54 2.02
C ASN A 542 13.28 -14.16 0.58
N HIS A 543 13.38 -12.88 0.21
CA HIS A 543 12.99 -12.35 -1.09
C HIS A 543 14.06 -11.44 -1.69
N ALA A 544 15.34 -11.80 -1.55
CA ALA A 544 16.47 -10.99 -2.01
C ALA A 544 16.45 -10.66 -3.52
N ASP A 545 15.78 -11.49 -4.33
CA ASP A 545 15.61 -11.34 -5.78
C ASP A 545 14.15 -11.00 -6.17
N ARG A 546 13.24 -10.82 -5.22
CA ARG A 546 11.78 -10.92 -5.44
C ARG A 546 10.96 -9.90 -4.66
N TYR A 547 9.81 -9.55 -5.22
CA TYR A 547 8.71 -8.88 -4.52
C TYR A 547 7.46 -9.73 -4.76
N PRO A 548 7.22 -10.78 -3.96
CA PRO A 548 6.14 -11.75 -4.21
C PRO A 548 4.71 -11.22 -3.97
N GLY A 549 4.54 -9.94 -3.68
CA GLY A 549 3.26 -9.31 -3.37
C GLY A 549 3.48 -7.97 -2.66
N ASP A 550 2.41 -7.33 -2.22
CA ASP A 550 2.50 -6.08 -1.44
C ASP A 550 3.13 -6.36 -0.07
N PHE A 551 4.22 -5.66 0.29
CA PHE A 551 4.77 -5.73 1.65
C PHE A 551 3.82 -5.10 2.68
N MET A 552 3.23 -3.96 2.31
CA MET A 552 2.14 -3.32 3.03
C MET A 552 0.97 -3.15 2.08
N GLY A 553 -0.24 -3.51 2.53
CA GLY A 553 -1.46 -3.29 1.77
C GLY A 553 -1.81 -1.80 1.66
N GLY A 554 -2.84 -1.47 0.86
CA GLY A 554 -3.28 -0.10 0.60
C GLY A 554 -3.69 0.74 1.81
N HIS A 555 -3.88 0.10 2.97
CA HIS A 555 -4.19 0.77 4.24
C HIS A 555 -2.98 0.97 5.17
N GLY A 556 -1.78 0.54 4.74
CA GLY A 556 -0.54 0.71 5.50
C GLY A 556 -0.22 -0.40 6.50
N TYR A 557 -1.02 -1.47 6.59
CA TYR A 557 -0.65 -2.65 7.39
C TYR A 557 0.18 -3.64 6.59
N LEU A 558 1.04 -4.39 7.28
CA LEU A 558 1.82 -5.50 6.71
C LEU A 558 0.92 -6.56 6.08
N ASP A 559 1.32 -7.09 4.92
CA ASP A 559 0.66 -8.27 4.36
C ASP A 559 0.61 -9.42 5.37
N LYS A 560 -0.54 -10.11 5.42
CA LYS A 560 -0.81 -11.16 6.43
C LYS A 560 0.21 -12.28 6.34
N ALA A 561 0.59 -12.72 5.13
CA ALA A 561 1.56 -13.80 4.98
C ALA A 561 2.95 -13.37 5.48
N THR A 562 3.35 -12.14 5.16
CA THR A 562 4.60 -11.53 5.63
C THR A 562 4.65 -11.42 7.14
N LEU A 563 3.58 -10.91 7.76
CA LEU A 563 3.48 -10.78 9.22
C LEU A 563 3.64 -12.14 9.89
N LEU A 564 2.82 -13.12 9.50
CA LEU A 564 2.79 -14.44 10.12
C LEU A 564 4.07 -15.26 9.87
N SER A 565 4.76 -15.05 8.73
CA SER A 565 6.04 -15.71 8.49
C SER A 565 7.21 -15.08 9.25
N SER A 566 7.10 -13.79 9.58
CA SER A 566 8.10 -13.06 10.37
C SER A 566 7.94 -13.24 11.87
N LEU A 567 6.72 -13.52 12.35
CA LEU A 567 6.36 -13.66 13.77
C LEU A 567 5.61 -14.99 14.00
N PRO A 568 6.33 -16.13 14.07
CA PRO A 568 5.71 -17.45 14.14
C PRO A 568 4.92 -17.69 15.43
N ALA A 569 5.35 -17.18 16.59
CA ALA A 569 4.59 -17.37 17.82
C ALA A 569 3.28 -16.56 17.81
N LEU A 570 3.27 -15.38 17.21
CA LEU A 570 2.04 -14.63 16.94
C LEU A 570 1.10 -15.40 16.01
N ALA A 571 1.63 -16.10 15.00
CA ALA A 571 0.84 -16.94 14.11
C ALA A 571 0.18 -18.12 14.83
N ASP A 572 0.94 -18.84 15.66
CA ASP A 572 0.43 -19.94 16.47
C ASP A 572 -0.62 -19.47 17.48
N TRP A 573 -0.38 -18.31 18.10
CA TRP A 573 -1.34 -17.65 18.98
C TRP A 573 -2.65 -17.33 18.24
N ALA A 574 -2.56 -16.73 17.06
CA ALA A 574 -3.73 -16.36 16.28
C ALA A 574 -4.57 -17.58 15.91
N HIS A 575 -3.93 -18.66 15.45
CA HIS A 575 -4.62 -19.91 15.12
C HIS A 575 -5.33 -20.52 16.34
N THR A 576 -4.64 -20.56 17.49
CA THR A 576 -5.21 -21.06 18.75
C THR A 576 -6.47 -20.28 19.15
N TRP A 577 -6.46 -18.96 18.98
CA TRP A 577 -7.59 -18.11 19.35
C TRP A 577 -8.71 -18.12 18.32
N GLU A 578 -8.43 -18.29 17.02
CA GLU A 578 -9.46 -18.54 16.01
C GLU A 578 -10.27 -19.78 16.35
N ASP A 579 -9.58 -20.88 16.69
CA ASP A 579 -10.22 -22.15 17.07
C ASP A 579 -10.99 -22.01 18.39
N ARG A 580 -10.41 -21.32 19.38
CA ARG A 580 -11.03 -21.13 20.70
C ARG A 580 -12.29 -20.25 20.66
N LEU A 581 -12.27 -19.20 19.84
CA LEU A 581 -13.38 -18.25 19.72
C LEU A 581 -14.39 -18.68 18.66
N GLY A 582 -14.05 -19.70 17.86
CA GLY A 582 -14.88 -20.16 16.76
C GLY A 582 -15.15 -19.07 15.74
N ARG A 583 -14.19 -18.16 15.51
CA ARG A 583 -14.28 -17.07 14.52
C ARG A 583 -12.90 -16.62 14.02
N PRO A 584 -12.81 -15.99 12.83
CA PRO A 584 -11.54 -15.56 12.27
C PRO A 584 -10.89 -14.41 13.06
N LEU A 585 -9.56 -14.30 12.94
CA LEU A 585 -8.79 -13.13 13.38
C LEU A 585 -8.19 -12.40 12.17
N SER A 586 -8.40 -11.10 12.16
CA SER A 586 -7.82 -10.17 11.19
C SER A 586 -6.72 -9.39 11.91
N LEU A 587 -5.47 -9.58 11.48
CA LEU A 587 -4.30 -8.95 12.09
C LEU A 587 -3.78 -7.86 11.14
N GLY A 588 -3.98 -6.60 11.51
CA GLY A 588 -3.35 -5.45 10.89
C GLY A 588 -2.13 -5.03 11.70
N ALA A 589 -0.92 -5.23 11.18
CA ALA A 589 0.30 -4.75 11.82
C ALA A 589 0.79 -3.45 11.18
N PHE A 590 0.96 -2.39 11.98
CA PHE A 590 1.35 -1.05 11.54
C PHE A 590 2.63 -0.58 12.25
N GLU A 591 3.22 0.52 11.79
CA GLU A 591 4.26 1.22 12.55
C GLU A 591 3.67 1.85 13.83
N SER A 592 4.53 2.31 14.74
CA SER A 592 4.14 2.74 16.10
C SER A 592 3.10 3.86 16.15
N SER A 593 3.07 4.74 15.15
CA SER A 593 2.05 5.79 15.02
C SER A 593 0.65 5.28 14.68
N GLY A 594 0.53 4.01 14.30
CA GLY A 594 -0.70 3.35 13.93
C GLY A 594 -1.15 3.62 12.49
N PRO A 595 -2.42 3.32 12.16
CA PRO A 595 -2.96 3.55 10.83
C PRO A 595 -2.99 5.05 10.47
N PHE A 596 -2.77 5.36 9.20
CA PHE A 596 -2.73 6.75 8.73
C PHE A 596 -4.04 7.52 9.00
N ASP A 597 -3.91 8.73 9.52
CA ASP A 597 -5.04 9.63 9.74
C ASP A 597 -5.47 10.35 8.45
N ASN A 598 -6.32 9.65 7.70
CA ASN A 598 -6.94 10.14 6.49
C ASN A 598 -7.83 11.38 6.70
N THR A 599 -8.22 11.73 7.94
CA THR A 599 -9.01 12.94 8.19
C THR A 599 -8.21 14.21 7.91
N GLN A 600 -6.87 14.15 8.00
CA GLN A 600 -5.96 15.22 7.60
C GLN A 600 -6.03 15.54 6.11
N LEU A 601 -6.50 14.57 5.31
CA LEU A 601 -6.76 14.74 3.87
C LEU A 601 -8.23 15.10 3.58
N GLY A 602 -9.01 15.45 4.60
CA GLY A 602 -10.43 15.80 4.48
C GLY A 602 -11.35 14.61 4.21
N ARG A 603 -10.92 13.38 4.52
CA ARG A 603 -11.70 12.16 4.28
C ARG A 603 -12.53 11.78 5.47
N ALA A 604 -13.74 11.28 5.20
CA ALA A 604 -14.66 10.80 6.23
C ALA A 604 -14.26 9.43 6.80
N LEU A 605 -13.53 8.62 6.03
CA LEU A 605 -13.11 7.28 6.42
C LEU A 605 -11.64 7.29 6.84
N SER A 606 -11.38 6.89 8.09
CA SER A 606 -10.03 6.69 8.59
C SER A 606 -10.03 5.62 9.69
N SER A 607 -9.04 4.73 9.65
CA SER A 607 -8.82 3.69 10.65
C SER A 607 -7.90 4.15 11.79
N HIS A 608 -7.49 5.44 11.82
CA HIS A 608 -6.58 5.95 12.83
C HIS A 608 -7.09 5.73 14.26
N PHE A 609 -6.19 5.89 15.21
CA PHE A 609 -6.47 5.79 16.62
C PHE A 609 -7.56 6.74 17.09
N GLN A 610 -8.61 6.19 17.68
CA GLN A 610 -9.67 6.95 18.32
C GLN A 610 -9.60 6.75 19.82
N GLU A 611 -10.06 7.75 20.58
CA GLU A 611 -10.18 7.60 22.03
C GLU A 611 -11.20 6.52 22.42
N THR A 612 -12.14 6.22 21.53
CA THR A 612 -13.18 5.19 21.69
C THR A 612 -12.70 3.78 21.35
N ASP A 613 -11.47 3.63 20.87
CA ASP A 613 -10.90 2.32 20.57
C ASP A 613 -10.87 1.43 21.81
N TRP A 614 -11.08 0.13 21.56
CA TRP A 614 -10.90 -0.87 22.59
C TRP A 614 -9.41 -1.19 22.71
N ILE A 615 -8.76 -0.58 23.69
CA ILE A 615 -7.32 -0.76 23.93
C ILE A 615 -7.11 -2.06 24.68
N ILE A 616 -6.43 -3.01 24.05
CA ILE A 616 -5.94 -4.22 24.72
C ILE A 616 -4.69 -3.82 25.48
N HIS A 617 -3.66 -3.31 24.79
CA HIS A 617 -2.38 -2.97 25.38
C HIS A 617 -1.87 -1.63 24.83
N ASN A 618 -1.23 -0.81 25.67
CA ASN A 618 -0.27 0.18 25.21
C ASN A 618 0.76 0.46 26.31
N SER A 619 1.91 1.03 25.96
CA SER A 619 3.00 1.28 26.90
C SER A 619 2.61 2.17 28.10
N ALA A 620 1.67 3.09 27.91
CA ALA A 620 1.15 3.95 28.97
C ALA A 620 0.15 3.24 29.91
N ARG A 621 -0.43 2.11 29.46
CA ARG A 621 -1.46 1.31 30.12
C ARG A 621 -1.19 -0.17 29.80
N PRO A 622 -0.13 -0.75 30.36
CA PRO A 622 0.37 -2.06 29.94
C PRO A 622 -0.63 -3.19 30.17
N GLU A 623 -1.65 -3.00 31.00
CA GLU A 623 -2.72 -3.96 31.26
C GLU A 623 -4.11 -3.33 31.07
N ALA A 624 -4.32 -2.57 29.98
CA ALA A 624 -5.61 -1.91 29.74
C ALA A 624 -6.78 -2.92 29.71
N TRP A 625 -6.57 -4.16 29.23
CA TRP A 625 -7.58 -5.23 29.30
C TRP A 625 -8.01 -5.61 30.73
N ARG A 626 -7.23 -5.28 31.77
CA ARG A 626 -7.60 -5.48 33.19
C ARG A 626 -8.33 -4.28 33.80
N THR A 627 -8.35 -3.14 33.12
CA THR A 627 -8.94 -1.89 33.60
C THR A 627 -10.02 -1.41 32.63
N PRO A 628 -11.25 -1.95 32.74
CA PRO A 628 -12.36 -1.64 31.85
C PRO A 628 -12.52 -0.13 31.67
N ARG A 629 -12.42 0.35 30.42
CA ARG A 629 -12.80 1.73 30.11
C ARG A 629 -14.31 1.75 29.92
N SER A 630 -15.02 1.91 31.03
CA SER A 630 -16.47 1.97 31.01
C SER A 630 -16.96 3.08 30.09
N ARG A 631 -17.78 2.71 29.11
CA ARG A 631 -18.50 3.68 28.26
C ARG A 631 -19.56 4.44 29.05
N ILE A 632 -19.90 3.92 30.23
CA ILE A 632 -20.88 4.46 31.18
C ILE A 632 -20.27 5.61 32.00
N THR A 633 -19.05 6.06 31.70
CA THR A 633 -18.51 7.26 32.34
C THR A 633 -19.52 8.39 32.11
N PRO A 634 -20.16 8.95 33.16
CA PRO A 634 -21.07 10.07 32.99
C PRO A 634 -20.31 11.15 32.23
N PRO A 635 -20.93 11.85 31.26
CA PRO A 635 -20.27 13.01 30.65
C PRO A 635 -19.72 13.83 31.80
N GLU A 636 -18.42 14.14 31.80
CA GLU A 636 -17.82 14.99 32.82
C GLU A 636 -18.70 16.22 32.89
N HIS A 637 -19.58 16.30 33.91
CA HIS A 637 -20.37 17.48 34.18
C HIS A 637 -19.35 18.58 34.29
N GLU A 638 -19.33 19.44 33.26
CA GLU A 638 -18.48 20.60 33.09
C GLU A 638 -17.61 20.81 34.31
N ARG A 639 -16.46 20.12 34.39
CA ARG A 639 -15.46 20.54 35.36
C ARG A 639 -15.28 22.01 35.03
N PRO A 640 -15.62 22.94 35.95
CA PRO A 640 -15.61 24.36 35.63
C PRO A 640 -14.25 24.62 35.04
N GLY A 641 -14.22 24.94 33.74
CA GLY A 641 -12.99 24.99 32.98
C GLY A 641 -12.01 25.88 33.77
N PRO A 642 -10.70 25.57 33.78
CA PRO A 642 -9.73 26.43 34.45
C PRO A 642 -10.02 27.86 34.01
N ALA A 643 -10.41 28.71 34.97
CA ALA A 643 -10.89 30.06 34.70
C ALA A 643 -10.04 30.68 33.60
N PRO A 644 -10.65 31.25 32.53
CA PRO A 644 -9.93 31.64 31.33
C PRO A 644 -8.70 32.44 31.76
N ARG A 645 -7.52 31.85 31.57
CA ARG A 645 -6.26 32.55 31.81
C ARG A 645 -6.32 33.77 30.89
N SER A 646 -6.52 34.93 31.49
CA SER A 646 -6.52 36.21 30.80
C SER A 646 -5.25 36.26 29.95
N ARG A 647 -5.39 36.15 28.63
CA ARG A 647 -4.30 36.41 27.71
C ARG A 647 -3.74 37.79 28.06
N PRO A 648 -2.46 37.93 28.42
CA PRO A 648 -1.89 39.26 28.50
C PRO A 648 -2.00 39.87 27.11
N SER A 649 -2.71 41.00 27.03
CA SER A 649 -2.87 41.79 25.82
C SER A 649 -1.51 42.04 25.16
N ALA A 650 -1.46 41.90 23.83
CA ALA A 650 -0.29 42.14 22.98
C ALA A 650 0.20 43.61 22.96
N ALA A 651 -0.22 44.44 23.92
CA ALA A 651 0.11 45.85 24.02
C ALA A 651 1.27 46.18 25.01
N ALA A 652 1.91 45.19 25.65
CA ALA A 652 2.93 45.45 26.69
C ALA A 652 4.36 44.97 26.35
N ALA A 653 4.72 44.83 25.06
CA ALA A 653 6.08 44.45 24.63
C ALA A 653 6.89 45.60 24.01
N ARG A 654 6.67 46.84 24.48
CA ARG A 654 7.55 47.98 24.16
C ARG A 654 7.74 48.85 25.39
N SER A 655 8.75 48.55 26.20
CA SER A 655 9.55 49.54 26.94
C SER A 655 10.72 48.90 27.70
N ARG A 656 11.93 49.18 27.18
CA ARG A 656 13.19 49.51 27.87
C ARG A 656 13.64 48.67 29.09
N SER A 657 14.86 48.12 28.99
CA SER A 657 15.94 48.55 29.89
C SER A 657 17.32 48.21 29.32
N THR A 658 18.09 49.27 29.09
CA THR A 658 19.52 49.31 28.85
C THR A 658 20.26 49.10 30.17
N SER A 659 21.09 48.07 30.28
CA SER A 659 22.15 48.03 31.28
C SER A 659 23.49 47.70 30.61
N VAL A 660 24.25 48.76 30.45
CA VAL A 660 25.66 48.87 30.11
C VAL A 660 26.50 47.91 30.96
N ARG A 661 27.37 47.10 30.32
CA ARG A 661 28.50 46.47 31.00
C ARG A 661 29.80 46.75 30.25
N LYS A 662 30.72 47.36 30.99
CA LYS A 662 32.05 47.86 30.63
C LYS A 662 33.02 46.71 30.24
N PRO A 663 33.99 46.93 29.34
CA PRO A 663 34.97 45.91 28.94
C PRO A 663 36.13 45.82 29.94
N ALA A 664 36.58 44.60 30.23
CA ALA A 664 37.83 44.35 30.95
C ALA A 664 38.90 43.81 29.99
N ALA A 665 40.12 44.26 30.22
CA ALA A 665 41.26 44.19 29.35
C ALA A 665 41.98 42.82 29.34
N GLY A 666 42.43 42.43 28.15
CA GLY A 666 43.79 42.02 27.82
C GLY A 666 44.42 40.83 28.53
N HIS A 667 44.67 39.75 27.78
CA HIS A 667 45.90 38.96 27.94
C HIS A 667 46.45 38.47 26.59
N LYS A 668 47.78 38.55 26.51
CA LYS A 668 48.63 38.37 25.32
C LYS A 668 48.76 36.90 24.92
N ARG A 669 48.93 36.70 23.61
CA ARG A 669 49.40 35.49 22.91
C ARG A 669 50.70 34.91 23.52
N PRO A 670 50.95 33.61 23.28
CA PRO A 670 51.96 33.26 22.27
C PRO A 670 51.44 32.28 21.21
N SER A 671 51.91 32.45 19.97
CA SER A 671 51.77 31.49 18.87
C SER A 671 52.60 30.23 19.15
N PRO A 672 52.25 29.08 18.55
CA PRO A 672 53.11 28.59 17.46
C PRO A 672 52.39 27.84 16.33
N GLY A 673 53.04 27.85 15.15
CA GLY A 673 53.24 26.65 14.33
C GLY A 673 52.13 26.25 13.38
N THR A 674 52.11 26.85 12.19
CA THR A 674 51.40 26.32 11.02
C THR A 674 52.32 25.35 10.28
N GLU A 675 52.04 24.05 10.31
CA GLU A 675 52.61 23.09 9.36
C GLU A 675 51.52 22.69 8.34
N GLN A 676 51.78 23.02 7.07
CA GLN A 676 51.05 22.51 5.90
C GLN A 676 51.68 21.19 5.45
N PRO A 677 50.89 20.17 5.06
CA PRO A 677 51.40 19.06 4.27
C PRO A 677 51.48 19.41 2.78
N SER A 678 52.66 19.14 2.21
CA SER A 678 53.03 19.38 0.82
C SER A 678 52.90 18.11 -0.02
N HIS A 679 51.88 17.97 -0.88
CA HIS A 679 51.93 17.03 -2.02
C HIS A 679 50.84 17.31 -3.07
N LEU A 680 51.09 18.32 -3.91
CA LEU A 680 50.66 18.35 -5.30
C LEU A 680 51.84 18.85 -6.14
N ARG A 681 52.60 17.90 -6.71
CA ARG A 681 53.53 18.18 -7.81
C ARG A 681 53.19 17.29 -8.99
N ARG A 682 52.45 17.86 -9.94
CA ARG A 682 52.51 17.45 -11.35
C ARG A 682 53.84 17.95 -11.94
N ARG A 683 54.49 17.12 -12.76
CA ARG A 683 55.18 17.50 -14.01
C ARG A 683 55.63 16.23 -14.81
N PRO A 684 56.02 16.34 -16.10
CA PRO A 684 55.39 15.59 -17.20
C PRO A 684 56.33 14.69 -18.05
N GLY A 685 55.74 13.67 -18.70
CA GLY A 685 56.16 12.95 -19.94
C GLY A 685 57.58 12.33 -20.02
N PRO A 686 57.98 11.68 -21.15
CA PRO A 686 57.22 10.98 -22.21
C PRO A 686 57.80 9.57 -22.55
N GLU A 687 57.38 9.00 -23.70
CA GLU A 687 58.01 7.91 -24.50
C GLU A 687 57.62 6.44 -24.19
N GLN A 688 56.86 5.80 -25.10
CA GLN A 688 57.28 4.96 -26.26
C GLN A 688 57.64 3.52 -25.88
N GLY A 689 56.95 2.55 -26.50
CA GLY A 689 57.45 1.18 -26.53
C GLY A 689 56.45 0.08 -26.89
N ARG A 690 56.28 -0.16 -28.20
CA ARG A 690 56.19 -1.48 -28.87
C ARG A 690 55.16 -2.53 -28.40
N GLY A 691 54.22 -2.90 -29.29
CA GLY A 691 53.73 -4.29 -29.36
C GLY A 691 54.72 -5.21 -30.09
N PRO A 692 54.32 -6.39 -30.61
CA PRO A 692 53.30 -7.35 -30.17
C PRO A 692 53.89 -8.79 -30.03
N SER A 693 53.02 -9.82 -29.98
CA SER A 693 53.19 -11.30 -30.02
C SER A 693 53.05 -12.00 -28.65
N LYS A 694 52.25 -13.06 -28.47
CA LYS A 694 51.62 -14.04 -29.38
C LYS A 694 50.12 -14.18 -29.15
#